data_AF-A0AAE3ZJZ5-F1
#
_entry.id   AF-A0AAE3ZJZ5-F1
#
_cell.length_a   1.000
_cell.length_b   1.000
_cell.length_c   1.000
_cell.angle_alpha   90.00
_cell.angle_beta   90.00
_cell.angle_gamma   90.00
#
_symmetry.space_group_name_H-M   'P 1'
#
loop_
_entity.id
_entity.type
_entity.pdbx_description
1 polymer ?
#
loop_
_entity_poly.entity_id
_entity_poly.type
_entity_poly.pdbx_seq_one_letter_code
_entity_poly.pdbx_strand_id
1 'polypeptide(L)'
;MTRFDPVALRAATPGMRHARHFNAAGSALPSAAVLETVVAHLRLEATIGGYEAAEVARERHEEVYALAARLVGGTADDIALTESATVAWHAAMDAIPFGPGDRILASASSYVSSAIHLFRLRETHGVIIEVLPCAPDGTVDLEALDKALRTPARLVTIAHVPTSSGLVEPVAEVAALANAAGVPLLLDAVQSLGQLPVDLAALGVDLAVGTGRKFLRGPRGTGLLYASPRIRELLRPARPDVRGAVWSSADGYEVKDGARRFETWETAHALRLGFGTALREALDLGVDAIHAYTSGLADCLKDALRTVRGVTPVDPDAAGGAIVTFVVDGEKPADTVRRLRAAGIHVTSVPDHHGQWDLGRRGLESVVRASVHVYNDESDVSALTAALGRQMSGPAFIPSGARADVIVVGAGVHGSAATWNLARRGASVVQLDQFADGHAQGSSHGHIRMIRRAYPNPVWDGLVDRAYLAWSELSDAAGETLLTTTGGLYARPAADGSPGLRGPGCETVDAARAAEIFPGLRLGDEFTAVYDPAAGVLDAAATMRSLRSLAVAAGADRRTGVRVLGWETDGDGVAVRTPDGVLRAERLVIAAGPWTGALVPALRDLLRVVRIVNIHVGASDVSAVSAPVLGPFSVEVPGVGLLYGLPAFGGAALKIGLDHGPDDDPDRPQTPVTAAEAAELLVHARRFLPAADGDVVDSVSCRYTMAPRNRFAVGALPSSPGVFVAAACSGHGFKFGPVIGAALADLALGGQRPDLDFLAPGALG
;
A
#
# COMPACT_ATOMS: atom_id res chain seq x y z
N MET A 1 17.34 -11.79 12.42
CA MET A 1 16.64 -11.30 11.22
C MET A 1 15.96 -9.99 11.57
N THR A 2 16.30 -8.91 10.89
CA THR A 2 15.63 -7.63 11.02
C THR A 2 14.19 -7.80 10.53
N ARG A 3 13.20 -7.35 11.29
CA ARG A 3 11.79 -7.41 10.89
C ARG A 3 11.61 -6.51 9.66
N PHE A 4 11.04 -7.03 8.58
CA PHE A 4 10.74 -6.25 7.39
C PHE A 4 9.68 -5.19 7.73
N ASP A 5 10.06 -3.92 7.71
CA ASP A 5 9.22 -2.77 8.10
C ASP A 5 9.12 -1.76 6.95
N PRO A 6 8.05 -1.83 6.14
CA PRO A 6 7.85 -0.94 5.00
C PRO A 6 7.77 0.54 5.39
N VAL A 7 7.25 0.87 6.59
CA VAL A 7 7.10 2.24 7.06
C VAL A 7 8.47 2.85 7.32
N ALA A 8 9.34 2.12 8.01
CA ALA A 8 10.72 2.54 8.23
C ALA A 8 11.51 2.67 6.92
N LEU A 9 11.34 1.71 5.99
CA LEU A 9 12.00 1.74 4.69
C LEU A 9 11.52 2.92 3.82
N ARG A 10 10.23 3.25 3.87
CA ARG A 10 9.66 4.44 3.22
C ARG A 10 10.23 5.72 3.82
N ALA A 11 10.28 5.83 5.15
CA ALA A 11 10.84 7.00 5.84
C ALA A 11 12.33 7.22 5.51
N ALA A 12 13.10 6.13 5.39
CA ALA A 12 14.50 6.13 4.99
C ALA A 12 14.73 6.44 3.50
N THR A 13 13.67 6.61 2.70
CA THR A 13 13.74 6.84 1.25
C THR A 13 13.26 8.27 0.93
N PRO A 14 14.19 9.25 0.79
CA PRO A 14 13.83 10.66 0.64
C PRO A 14 12.81 10.98 -0.45
N GLY A 15 12.90 10.29 -1.59
CA GLY A 15 12.02 10.52 -2.74
C GLY A 15 10.54 10.24 -2.46
N MET A 16 10.22 9.39 -1.48
CA MET A 16 8.83 9.03 -1.15
C MET A 16 8.05 10.16 -0.47
N ARG A 17 8.73 11.23 -0.01
CA ARG A 17 8.06 12.44 0.50
C ARG A 17 7.41 13.29 -0.60
N HIS A 18 7.78 13.07 -1.85
CA HIS A 18 7.37 13.95 -2.96
C HIS A 18 6.33 13.31 -3.87
N ALA A 19 6.42 12.01 -4.11
CA ALA A 19 5.54 11.30 -5.02
C ALA A 19 5.46 9.81 -4.67
N ARG A 20 4.39 9.16 -5.13
CA ARG A 20 4.25 7.70 -5.09
C ARG A 20 5.01 7.12 -6.28
N HIS A 21 6.14 6.48 -6.02
CA HIS A 21 7.05 6.03 -7.08
C HIS A 21 6.82 4.56 -7.43
N PHE A 22 6.34 4.32 -8.65
CA PHE A 22 6.11 3.00 -9.25
C PHE A 22 7.04 2.75 -10.44
N ASN A 23 8.28 3.23 -10.38
CA ASN A 23 9.24 3.08 -11.49
C ASN A 23 10.58 2.49 -11.02
N ALA A 24 10.54 1.52 -10.10
CA ALA A 24 11.73 0.80 -9.61
C ALA A 24 12.49 0.06 -10.73
N ALA A 25 11.77 -0.59 -11.65
CA ALA A 25 12.35 -1.25 -12.83
C ALA A 25 12.98 -0.27 -13.83
N GLY A 26 12.58 1.00 -13.76
CA GLY A 26 13.22 2.12 -14.44
C GLY A 26 14.45 2.53 -13.66
N SER A 27 14.27 3.17 -12.51
CA SER A 27 15.32 3.49 -11.54
C SER A 27 14.65 3.60 -10.17
N ALA A 28 15.04 2.76 -9.22
CA ALA A 28 14.51 2.82 -7.86
C ALA A 28 15.07 4.04 -7.12
N LEU A 29 14.37 4.43 -6.05
CA LEU A 29 14.82 5.49 -5.17
C LEU A 29 15.91 4.96 -4.22
N PRO A 30 17.09 5.58 -4.18
CA PRO A 30 18.12 5.22 -3.21
C PRO A 30 17.66 5.57 -1.78
N SER A 31 18.18 4.84 -0.79
CA SER A 31 18.03 5.21 0.61
C SER A 31 18.81 6.51 0.92
N ALA A 32 18.50 7.13 2.05
CA ALA A 32 19.31 8.24 2.56
C ALA A 32 20.77 7.82 2.80
N ALA A 33 21.04 6.59 3.24
CA ALA A 33 22.40 6.12 3.50
C ALA A 33 23.22 5.94 2.21
N VAL A 34 22.58 5.43 1.13
CA VAL A 34 23.22 5.37 -0.19
C VAL A 34 23.56 6.77 -0.70
N LEU A 35 22.61 7.72 -0.57
CA LEU A 35 22.82 9.12 -0.96
C LEU A 35 23.98 9.76 -0.18
N GLU A 36 23.95 9.67 1.15
CA GLU A 36 24.97 10.27 2.01
C GLU A 36 26.35 9.65 1.77
N THR A 37 26.42 8.34 1.47
CA THR A 37 27.69 7.68 1.12
C THR A 37 28.34 8.29 -0.12
N VAL A 38 27.54 8.53 -1.17
CA VAL A 38 28.02 9.14 -2.41
C VAL A 38 28.49 10.57 -2.13
N VAL A 39 27.67 11.38 -1.47
CA VAL A 39 27.96 12.79 -1.18
C VAL A 39 29.19 12.93 -0.28
N ALA A 40 29.32 12.08 0.74
CA ALA A 40 30.45 12.10 1.67
C ALA A 40 31.78 11.81 0.96
N HIS A 41 31.80 10.87 0.01
CA HIS A 41 33.02 10.60 -0.75
C HIS A 41 33.41 11.76 -1.68
N LEU A 42 32.45 12.37 -2.39
CA LEU A 42 32.73 13.54 -3.22
C LEU A 42 33.26 14.72 -2.39
N ARG A 43 32.74 14.92 -1.17
CA ARG A 43 33.29 15.91 -0.23
C ARG A 43 34.71 15.56 0.21
N LEU A 44 35.02 14.27 0.41
CA LEU A 44 36.36 13.81 0.74
C LEU A 44 37.34 14.07 -0.40
N GLU A 45 37.00 13.72 -1.64
CA GLU A 45 37.80 14.01 -2.84
C GLU A 45 38.11 15.51 -2.94
N ALA A 46 37.11 16.37 -2.71
CA ALA A 46 37.28 17.83 -2.71
C ALA A 46 38.19 18.36 -1.59
N THR A 47 38.39 17.58 -0.52
CA THR A 47 39.17 17.99 0.64
C THR A 47 40.63 17.54 0.56
N ILE A 48 40.88 16.30 0.15
CA ILE A 48 42.22 15.69 0.21
C ILE A 48 42.79 15.27 -1.14
N GLY A 49 42.03 15.41 -2.23
CA GLY A 49 42.40 14.91 -3.56
C GLY A 49 41.75 13.57 -3.88
N GLY A 50 41.53 13.31 -5.17
CA GLY A 50 40.81 12.11 -5.64
C GLY A 50 41.57 10.81 -5.40
N TYR A 51 42.87 10.79 -5.69
CA TYR A 51 43.71 9.60 -5.49
C TYR A 51 43.88 9.26 -4.00
N GLU A 52 44.08 10.27 -3.16
CA GLU A 52 44.19 10.14 -1.72
C GLU A 52 42.87 9.65 -1.10
N ALA A 53 41.74 10.19 -1.54
CA ALA A 53 40.42 9.73 -1.11
C ALA A 53 40.12 8.28 -1.54
N ALA A 54 40.53 7.89 -2.75
CA ALA A 54 40.42 6.51 -3.23
C ALA A 54 41.26 5.53 -2.40
N GLU A 55 42.49 5.91 -2.02
CA GLU A 55 43.33 5.08 -1.15
C GLU A 55 42.74 4.95 0.26
N VAL A 56 42.23 6.04 0.84
CA VAL A 56 41.51 6.00 2.13
C VAL A 56 40.28 5.07 2.08
N ALA A 57 39.61 4.99 0.92
CA ALA A 57 38.44 4.14 0.72
C ALA A 57 38.76 2.72 0.21
N ARG A 58 40.04 2.34 0.06
CA ARG A 58 40.46 1.10 -0.61
C ARG A 58 39.79 -0.16 -0.05
N GLU A 59 39.74 -0.32 1.27
CA GLU A 59 39.10 -1.48 1.90
C GLU A 59 37.60 -1.55 1.62
N ARG A 60 36.93 -0.39 1.66
CA ARG A 60 35.50 -0.29 1.34
C ARG A 60 35.20 -0.55 -0.13
N HIS A 61 36.13 -0.23 -1.03
CA HIS A 61 36.03 -0.60 -2.44
C HIS A 61 36.14 -2.11 -2.65
N GLU A 62 37.10 -2.76 -1.98
CA GLU A 62 37.24 -4.22 -2.03
C GLU A 62 36.01 -4.94 -1.45
N GLU A 63 35.41 -4.38 -0.39
CA GLU A 63 34.17 -4.90 0.19
C GLU A 63 33.00 -4.96 -0.81
N VAL A 64 32.93 -4.02 -1.78
CA VAL A 64 31.87 -4.03 -2.81
C VAL A 64 31.87 -5.33 -3.60
N TYR A 65 33.05 -5.86 -3.92
CA TYR A 65 33.18 -7.14 -4.64
C TYR A 65 32.69 -8.31 -3.78
N ALA A 66 33.05 -8.34 -2.49
CA ALA A 66 32.59 -9.37 -1.57
C ALA A 66 31.06 -9.34 -1.40
N LEU A 67 30.46 -8.15 -1.31
CA LEU A 67 29.02 -7.98 -1.22
C LEU A 67 28.31 -8.41 -2.52
N ALA A 68 28.83 -8.01 -3.68
CA ALA A 68 28.29 -8.43 -4.97
C ALA A 68 28.40 -9.95 -5.17
N ALA A 69 29.53 -10.55 -4.79
CA ALA A 69 29.75 -11.99 -4.84
C ALA A 69 28.74 -12.74 -3.96
N ARG A 70 28.52 -12.28 -2.72
CA ARG A 70 27.51 -12.83 -1.80
C ARG A 70 26.10 -12.76 -2.36
N LEU A 71 25.75 -11.65 -3.03
CA LEU A 71 24.43 -11.48 -3.64
C LEU A 71 24.16 -12.54 -4.73
N VAL A 72 25.19 -12.92 -5.49
CA VAL A 72 25.04 -13.80 -6.66
C VAL A 72 25.53 -15.23 -6.43
N GLY A 73 25.96 -15.58 -5.22
CA GLY A 73 26.47 -16.91 -4.86
C GLY A 73 27.88 -17.23 -5.33
N GLY A 74 28.64 -16.24 -5.79
CA GLY A 74 30.01 -16.41 -6.32
C GLY A 74 31.12 -15.99 -5.35
N THR A 75 32.33 -15.82 -5.89
CA THR A 75 33.49 -15.24 -5.20
C THR A 75 33.80 -13.83 -5.73
N ALA A 76 34.58 -13.05 -4.98
CA ALA A 76 34.98 -11.70 -5.41
C ALA A 76 35.76 -11.70 -6.74
N ASP A 77 36.46 -12.81 -7.06
CA ASP A 77 37.19 -12.99 -8.32
C ASP A 77 36.28 -13.22 -9.53
N ASP A 78 35.00 -13.56 -9.29
CA ASP A 78 34.01 -13.78 -10.34
C ASP A 78 33.28 -12.48 -10.72
N ILE A 79 33.58 -11.35 -10.05
CA ILE A 79 32.90 -10.07 -10.23
C ILE A 79 33.79 -9.01 -10.88
N ALA A 80 33.28 -8.37 -11.92
CA ALA A 80 33.75 -7.08 -12.43
C ALA A 80 32.69 -6.00 -12.20
N LEU A 81 33.11 -4.81 -11.77
CA LEU A 81 32.25 -3.65 -11.60
C LEU A 81 32.31 -2.76 -12.85
N THR A 82 31.15 -2.42 -13.40
CA THR A 82 31.01 -1.62 -14.62
C THR A 82 30.12 -0.40 -14.38
N GLU A 83 30.00 0.49 -15.36
CA GLU A 83 29.17 1.70 -15.28
C GLU A 83 27.68 1.39 -15.55
N SER A 84 27.39 0.27 -16.20
CA SER A 84 26.04 -0.19 -16.48
C SER A 84 26.00 -1.64 -16.92
N ALA A 85 24.82 -2.25 -16.84
CA ALA A 85 24.59 -3.58 -17.41
C ALA A 85 24.88 -3.66 -18.92
N THR A 86 24.64 -2.59 -19.68
CA THR A 86 24.93 -2.56 -21.11
C THR A 86 26.43 -2.61 -21.39
N VAL A 87 27.25 -1.93 -20.58
CA VAL A 87 28.72 -2.03 -20.67
C VAL A 87 29.18 -3.44 -20.32
N ALA A 88 28.63 -4.02 -19.25
CA ALA A 88 28.91 -5.41 -18.88
C ALA A 88 28.52 -6.40 -19.99
N TRP A 89 27.37 -6.19 -20.64
CA TRP A 89 26.89 -7.00 -21.76
C TRP A 89 27.85 -6.93 -22.95
N HIS A 90 28.28 -5.74 -23.36
CA HIS A 90 29.26 -5.59 -24.44
C HIS A 90 30.59 -6.26 -24.08
N ALA A 91 31.11 -6.03 -22.87
CA ALA A 91 32.36 -6.63 -22.42
C ALA A 91 32.31 -8.18 -22.44
N ALA A 92 31.17 -8.76 -22.04
CA ALA A 92 30.95 -10.21 -22.06
C ALA A 92 30.83 -10.76 -23.49
N MET A 93 29.94 -10.17 -24.30
CA MET A 93 29.65 -10.63 -25.66
C MET A 93 30.85 -10.46 -26.60
N ASP A 94 31.54 -9.32 -26.55
CA ASP A 94 32.68 -9.03 -27.42
C ASP A 94 33.93 -9.86 -27.07
N ALA A 95 33.95 -10.47 -25.88
CA ALA A 95 35.03 -11.35 -25.45
C ALA A 95 34.85 -12.80 -25.90
N ILE A 96 33.67 -13.16 -26.40
CA ILE A 96 33.40 -14.48 -26.99
C ILE A 96 33.93 -14.47 -28.43
N PRO A 97 34.82 -15.40 -28.82
CA PRO A 97 35.33 -15.46 -30.18
C PRO A 97 34.29 -16.09 -31.10
N PHE A 98 33.37 -15.27 -31.62
CA PHE A 98 32.36 -15.67 -32.59
C PHE A 98 32.93 -15.80 -34.00
N GLY A 99 32.45 -16.79 -34.75
CA GLY A 99 32.74 -16.97 -36.17
C GLY A 99 31.49 -17.10 -37.04
N PRO A 100 31.65 -17.06 -38.38
CA PRO A 100 30.53 -17.23 -39.31
C PRO A 100 29.80 -18.56 -39.11
N GLY A 101 28.47 -18.50 -39.00
CA GLY A 101 27.62 -19.67 -38.80
C GLY A 101 27.42 -20.09 -37.33
N ASP A 102 28.13 -19.48 -36.37
CA ASP A 102 27.89 -19.74 -34.95
C ASP A 102 26.45 -19.38 -34.57
N ARG A 103 25.78 -20.28 -33.87
CA ARG A 103 24.38 -20.10 -33.44
C ARG A 103 24.31 -19.48 -32.06
N ILE A 104 23.46 -18.46 -31.90
CA ILE A 104 23.10 -17.86 -30.61
C ILE A 104 21.61 -18.09 -30.39
N LEU A 105 21.26 -18.80 -29.32
CA LEU A 105 19.87 -19.03 -28.91
C LEU A 105 19.46 -17.92 -27.94
N ALA A 106 18.41 -17.15 -28.26
CA ALA A 106 17.96 -16.02 -27.47
C ALA A 106 16.48 -16.15 -27.06
N SER A 107 16.14 -15.77 -25.84
CA SER A 107 14.74 -15.67 -25.40
C SER A 107 13.99 -14.53 -26.12
N ALA A 108 12.69 -14.69 -26.32
CA ALA A 108 11.83 -13.58 -26.77
C ALA A 108 11.78 -12.40 -25.77
N SER A 109 12.11 -12.63 -24.49
CA SER A 109 12.17 -11.63 -23.42
C SER A 109 13.40 -10.71 -23.47
N SER A 110 14.29 -10.86 -24.47
CA SER A 110 15.52 -10.06 -24.57
C SER A 110 15.26 -8.55 -24.61
N TYR A 111 16.08 -7.81 -23.85
CA TYR A 111 16.05 -6.35 -23.85
C TYR A 111 16.54 -5.77 -25.19
N VAL A 112 15.97 -4.64 -25.61
CA VAL A 112 16.27 -3.99 -26.90
C VAL A 112 17.76 -3.79 -27.18
N SER A 113 18.54 -3.32 -26.21
CA SER A 113 19.99 -3.11 -26.42
C SER A 113 20.73 -4.43 -26.65
N SER A 114 20.30 -5.50 -25.98
CA SER A 114 20.85 -6.84 -26.16
C SER A 114 20.52 -7.37 -27.56
N ALA A 115 19.27 -7.27 -28.00
CA ALA A 115 18.83 -7.68 -29.34
C ALA A 115 19.54 -6.91 -30.47
N ILE A 116 19.67 -5.58 -30.33
CA ILE A 116 20.42 -4.75 -31.29
C ILE A 116 21.89 -5.19 -31.36
N HIS A 117 22.50 -5.52 -30.22
CA HIS A 117 23.86 -6.01 -30.20
C HIS A 117 23.99 -7.36 -30.93
N LEU A 118 23.04 -8.29 -30.73
CA LEU A 118 22.99 -9.54 -31.48
C LEU A 118 22.92 -9.31 -32.99
N PHE A 119 22.06 -8.38 -33.45
CA PHE A 119 21.98 -8.04 -34.89
C PHE A 119 23.30 -7.49 -35.42
N ARG A 120 24.00 -6.67 -34.62
CA ARG A 120 25.32 -6.18 -34.99
C ARG A 120 26.33 -7.32 -35.12
N LEU A 121 26.33 -8.29 -34.21
CA LEU A 121 27.19 -9.48 -34.29
C LEU A 121 26.88 -10.32 -35.53
N ARG A 122 25.61 -10.45 -35.92
CA ARG A 122 25.22 -11.11 -37.18
C ARG A 122 25.83 -10.40 -38.39
N GLU A 123 25.81 -9.07 -38.42
CA GLU A 123 26.41 -8.29 -39.51
C GLU A 123 27.93 -8.39 -39.57
N THR A 124 28.61 -8.39 -38.41
CA THR A 124 30.08 -8.30 -38.35
C THR A 124 30.80 -9.64 -38.28
N HIS A 125 30.17 -10.65 -37.68
CA HIS A 125 30.76 -11.99 -37.48
C HIS A 125 30.00 -13.09 -38.21
N GLY A 126 28.84 -12.80 -38.81
CA GLY A 126 28.07 -13.81 -39.55
C GLY A 126 27.38 -14.85 -38.67
N VAL A 127 27.11 -14.53 -37.38
CA VAL A 127 26.40 -15.43 -36.46
C VAL A 127 24.92 -15.59 -36.87
N ILE A 128 24.33 -16.72 -36.52
CA ILE A 128 22.91 -17.02 -36.70
C ILE A 128 22.20 -16.78 -35.37
N ILE A 129 21.19 -15.91 -35.37
CA ILE A 129 20.37 -15.63 -34.19
C ILE A 129 19.09 -16.45 -34.30
N GLU A 130 18.87 -17.31 -33.32
CA GLU A 130 17.67 -18.14 -33.21
C GLU A 130 16.88 -17.68 -31.98
N VAL A 131 15.73 -17.04 -32.22
CA VAL A 131 14.84 -16.61 -31.15
C VAL A 131 13.97 -17.80 -30.76
N LEU A 132 14.09 -18.23 -29.51
CA LEU A 132 13.36 -19.37 -28.97
C LEU A 132 11.86 -19.04 -28.89
N PRO A 133 10.97 -19.98 -29.25
CA PRO A 133 9.54 -19.78 -29.09
C PRO A 133 9.18 -19.72 -27.59
N CYS A 134 7.99 -19.18 -27.31
CA CYS A 134 7.46 -19.10 -25.96
C CYS A 134 6.44 -20.22 -25.70
N ALA A 135 6.43 -20.72 -24.48
CA ALA A 135 5.37 -21.55 -23.94
C ALA A 135 4.05 -20.74 -23.78
N PRO A 136 2.91 -21.42 -23.55
CA PRO A 136 1.60 -20.75 -23.40
C PRO A 136 1.54 -19.71 -22.29
N ASP A 137 2.27 -19.92 -21.19
CA ASP A 137 2.36 -19.00 -20.05
C ASP A 137 3.28 -17.79 -20.28
N GLY A 138 3.96 -17.77 -21.43
CA GLY A 138 4.82 -16.68 -21.90
C GLY A 138 6.32 -16.88 -21.65
N THR A 139 6.74 -17.89 -20.89
CA THR A 139 8.18 -18.19 -20.71
C THR A 139 8.79 -18.75 -21.99
N VAL A 140 10.11 -18.93 -22.01
CA VAL A 140 10.78 -19.74 -23.02
C VAL A 140 10.22 -21.16 -23.05
N ASP A 141 10.04 -21.72 -24.24
CA ASP A 141 9.66 -23.11 -24.44
C ASP A 141 10.88 -24.02 -24.22
N LEU A 142 10.86 -24.78 -23.12
CA LEU A 142 11.95 -25.66 -22.71
C LEU A 142 12.13 -26.86 -23.67
N GLU A 143 11.05 -27.38 -24.28
CA GLU A 143 11.15 -28.46 -25.26
C GLU A 143 11.80 -27.96 -26.56
N ALA A 144 11.44 -26.74 -26.98
CA ALA A 144 12.08 -26.10 -28.12
C ALA A 144 13.56 -25.80 -27.85
N LEU A 145 13.91 -25.37 -26.64
CA LEU A 145 15.31 -25.19 -26.23
C LEU A 145 16.10 -26.51 -26.27
N ASP A 146 15.57 -27.58 -25.66
CA ASP A 146 16.20 -28.91 -25.72
C ASP A 146 16.45 -29.34 -27.17
N LYS A 147 15.44 -29.19 -28.03
CA LYS A 147 15.56 -29.51 -29.46
C LYS A 147 16.61 -28.65 -30.16
N ALA A 148 16.66 -27.35 -29.90
CA ALA A 148 17.61 -26.42 -30.51
C ALA A 148 19.06 -26.73 -30.11
N LEU A 149 19.28 -27.21 -28.88
CA LEU A 149 20.58 -27.60 -28.32
C LEU A 149 21.13 -28.92 -28.88
N ARG A 150 20.31 -29.74 -29.58
CA ARG A 150 20.79 -30.96 -30.26
C ARG A 150 21.74 -30.66 -31.42
N THR A 151 21.70 -29.44 -31.94
CA THR A 151 22.67 -28.91 -32.88
C THR A 151 23.60 -27.97 -32.11
N PRO A 152 24.93 -27.98 -32.34
CA PRO A 152 25.85 -27.11 -31.62
C PRO A 152 25.43 -25.62 -31.66
N ALA A 153 25.47 -24.98 -30.51
CA ALA A 153 25.27 -23.55 -30.35
C ALA A 153 26.46 -22.94 -29.60
N ARG A 154 26.75 -21.67 -29.89
CA ARG A 154 27.87 -20.94 -29.28
C ARG A 154 27.50 -20.31 -27.95
N LEU A 155 26.22 -19.94 -27.79
CA LEU A 155 25.71 -19.25 -26.61
C LEU A 155 24.19 -19.43 -26.49
N VAL A 156 23.71 -19.57 -25.27
CA VAL A 156 22.32 -19.32 -24.89
C VAL A 156 22.26 -18.01 -24.12
N THR A 157 21.28 -17.14 -24.41
CA THR A 157 21.04 -15.93 -23.62
C THR A 157 19.57 -15.71 -23.31
N ILE A 158 19.28 -15.46 -22.03
CA ILE A 158 17.92 -15.25 -21.51
C ILE A 158 17.90 -13.99 -20.64
N ALA A 159 16.83 -13.21 -20.74
CA ALA A 159 16.55 -12.15 -19.77
C ALA A 159 15.67 -12.70 -18.64
N HIS A 160 16.22 -12.83 -17.43
CA HIS A 160 15.53 -13.49 -16.31
C HIS A 160 14.17 -12.84 -16.03
N VAL A 161 14.13 -11.51 -16.03
CA VAL A 161 12.90 -10.73 -15.96
C VAL A 161 13.01 -9.62 -17.01
N PRO A 162 12.14 -9.58 -18.04
CA PRO A 162 12.18 -8.53 -19.04
C PRO A 162 11.80 -7.18 -18.45
N THR A 163 12.19 -6.12 -19.15
CA THR A 163 11.78 -4.76 -18.76
C THR A 163 10.29 -4.51 -19.05
N SER A 164 9.69 -5.28 -19.96
CA SER A 164 8.37 -5.04 -20.55
C SER A 164 7.22 -5.72 -19.81
N SER A 165 7.47 -6.56 -18.81
CA SER A 165 6.42 -7.28 -18.07
C SER A 165 6.95 -7.84 -16.74
N GLY A 166 6.05 -8.40 -15.94
CA GLY A 166 6.35 -9.15 -14.71
C GLY A 166 6.83 -10.59 -14.90
N LEU A 167 7.07 -11.04 -16.14
CA LEU A 167 7.49 -12.41 -16.49
C LEU A 167 8.75 -12.81 -15.71
N VAL A 168 8.78 -14.06 -15.22
CA VAL A 168 10.00 -14.67 -14.66
C VAL A 168 10.32 -15.91 -15.49
N GLU A 169 11.48 -15.91 -16.14
CA GLU A 169 11.93 -17.05 -16.94
C GLU A 169 12.39 -18.22 -16.05
N PRO A 170 12.19 -19.49 -16.48
CA PRO A 170 12.62 -20.69 -15.77
C PRO A 170 14.14 -20.92 -15.92
N VAL A 171 14.93 -20.05 -15.30
CA VAL A 171 16.39 -20.00 -15.49
C VAL A 171 17.09 -21.26 -15.00
N ALA A 172 16.57 -21.94 -13.97
CA ALA A 172 17.15 -23.18 -13.48
C ALA A 172 17.08 -24.30 -14.53
N GLU A 173 15.93 -24.43 -15.18
CA GLU A 173 15.67 -25.41 -16.23
C GLU A 173 16.46 -25.08 -17.50
N VAL A 174 16.50 -23.80 -17.90
CA VAL A 174 17.35 -23.34 -19.01
C VAL A 174 18.81 -23.67 -18.73
N ALA A 175 19.32 -23.34 -17.54
CA ALA A 175 20.70 -23.56 -17.18
C ALA A 175 21.03 -25.06 -17.15
N ALA A 176 20.13 -25.91 -16.63
CA ALA A 176 20.30 -27.36 -16.67
C ALA A 176 20.44 -27.89 -18.10
N LEU A 177 19.58 -27.44 -19.03
CA LEU A 177 19.64 -27.85 -20.44
C LEU A 177 20.92 -27.35 -21.13
N ALA A 178 21.28 -26.09 -20.93
CA ALA A 178 22.49 -25.50 -21.51
C ALA A 178 23.76 -26.20 -20.98
N ASN A 179 23.81 -26.49 -19.68
CA ASN A 179 24.90 -27.22 -19.03
C ASN A 179 25.02 -28.65 -19.55
N ALA A 180 23.90 -29.37 -19.71
CA ALA A 180 23.89 -30.71 -20.28
C ALA A 180 24.41 -30.74 -21.73
N ALA A 181 24.14 -29.68 -22.50
CA ALA A 181 24.63 -29.52 -23.87
C ALA A 181 26.06 -28.95 -23.97
N GLY A 182 26.67 -28.54 -22.85
CA GLY A 182 27.98 -27.88 -22.83
C GLY A 182 28.00 -26.51 -23.51
N VAL A 183 26.84 -25.83 -23.60
CA VAL A 183 26.71 -24.52 -24.23
C VAL A 183 26.69 -23.43 -23.16
N PRO A 184 27.53 -22.38 -23.26
CA PRO A 184 27.55 -21.31 -22.27
C PRO A 184 26.21 -20.57 -22.15
N LEU A 185 25.86 -20.16 -20.92
CA LEU A 185 24.68 -19.34 -20.64
C LEU A 185 25.07 -17.92 -20.19
N LEU A 186 24.58 -16.92 -20.92
CA LEU A 186 24.62 -15.50 -20.53
C LEU A 186 23.25 -15.04 -20.03
N LEU A 187 23.15 -14.78 -18.73
CA LEU A 187 21.93 -14.31 -18.07
C LEU A 187 21.88 -12.78 -17.98
N ASP A 188 20.87 -12.16 -18.58
CA ASP A 188 20.50 -10.79 -18.24
C ASP A 188 19.69 -10.80 -16.94
N ALA A 189 20.38 -10.48 -15.83
CA ALA A 189 19.82 -10.46 -14.48
C ALA A 189 19.49 -9.02 -14.01
N VAL A 190 19.34 -8.09 -14.95
CA VAL A 190 19.29 -6.65 -14.67
C VAL A 190 18.04 -6.25 -13.87
N GLN A 191 16.93 -6.95 -14.08
CA GLN A 191 15.72 -6.75 -13.28
C GLN A 191 15.66 -7.69 -12.07
N SER A 192 16.26 -8.88 -12.13
CA SER A 192 16.14 -9.90 -11.07
C SER A 192 17.09 -9.68 -9.88
N LEU A 193 18.31 -9.16 -10.09
CA LEU A 193 19.22 -8.89 -8.97
C LEU A 193 18.64 -7.85 -8.00
N GLY A 194 18.55 -8.23 -6.72
CA GLY A 194 17.94 -7.43 -5.66
C GLY A 194 16.41 -7.49 -5.60
N GLN A 195 15.78 -8.26 -6.50
CA GLN A 195 14.34 -8.49 -6.55
C GLN A 195 14.00 -9.96 -6.26
N LEU A 196 14.74 -10.88 -6.87
CA LEU A 196 14.56 -12.33 -6.80
C LEU A 196 15.83 -12.96 -6.22
N PRO A 197 15.72 -14.08 -5.48
CA PRO A 197 16.89 -14.87 -5.14
C PRO A 197 17.52 -15.44 -6.41
N VAL A 198 18.80 -15.15 -6.64
CA VAL A 198 19.55 -15.61 -7.82
C VAL A 198 20.94 -16.06 -7.38
N ASP A 199 21.14 -17.37 -7.28
CA ASP A 199 22.45 -17.96 -7.05
C ASP A 199 23.03 -18.43 -8.40
N LEU A 200 23.82 -17.57 -9.04
CA LEU A 200 24.37 -17.82 -10.37
C LEU A 200 25.33 -19.02 -10.39
N ALA A 201 26.10 -19.20 -9.31
CA ALA A 201 27.06 -20.29 -9.21
C ALA A 201 26.35 -21.63 -9.04
N ALA A 202 25.34 -21.70 -8.17
CA ALA A 202 24.55 -22.91 -7.98
C ALA A 202 23.74 -23.29 -9.23
N LEU A 203 23.24 -22.29 -9.97
CA LEU A 203 22.56 -22.50 -11.26
C LEU A 203 23.51 -22.92 -12.39
N GLY A 204 24.83 -22.75 -12.22
CA GLY A 204 25.81 -23.02 -13.26
C GLY A 204 25.71 -22.06 -14.45
N VAL A 205 25.40 -20.79 -14.18
CA VAL A 205 25.42 -19.72 -15.19
C VAL A 205 26.88 -19.34 -15.50
N ASP A 206 27.22 -19.13 -16.77
CA ASP A 206 28.59 -18.77 -17.16
C ASP A 206 28.87 -17.28 -17.02
N LEU A 207 27.94 -16.47 -17.52
CA LEU A 207 28.05 -15.02 -17.53
C LEU A 207 26.73 -14.43 -17.05
N ALA A 208 26.77 -13.35 -16.27
CA ALA A 208 25.57 -12.58 -15.99
C ALA A 208 25.83 -11.09 -15.89
N VAL A 209 24.83 -10.29 -16.24
CA VAL A 209 24.91 -8.82 -16.18
C VAL A 209 23.86 -8.25 -15.24
N GLY A 210 24.25 -7.19 -14.52
CA GLY A 210 23.42 -6.53 -13.52
C GLY A 210 23.60 -5.02 -13.46
N THR A 211 22.69 -4.31 -12.78
CA THR A 211 22.79 -2.87 -12.54
C THR A 211 22.37 -2.49 -11.13
N GLY A 212 23.05 -1.50 -10.53
CA GLY A 212 22.71 -1.02 -9.19
C GLY A 212 21.39 -0.23 -9.14
N ARG A 213 21.12 0.61 -10.14
CA ARG A 213 20.04 1.62 -10.10
C ARG A 213 18.60 1.10 -10.07
N LYS A 214 18.38 -0.19 -10.30
CA LYS A 214 17.05 -0.80 -10.34
C LYS A 214 16.72 -1.39 -8.97
N PHE A 215 16.44 -2.69 -8.88
CA PHE A 215 15.99 -3.30 -7.64
C PHE A 215 17.04 -3.35 -6.53
N LEU A 216 18.32 -3.14 -6.84
CA LEU A 216 19.38 -2.94 -5.85
C LEU A 216 19.42 -1.54 -5.22
N ARG A 217 18.66 -0.56 -5.74
CA ARG A 217 18.59 0.83 -5.21
C ARG A 217 19.94 1.57 -5.15
N GLY A 218 20.92 1.12 -5.90
CA GLY A 218 22.23 1.75 -6.02
C GLY A 218 22.23 2.99 -6.93
N PRO A 219 23.35 3.72 -7.01
CA PRO A 219 23.44 4.88 -7.88
C PRO A 219 23.38 4.52 -9.38
N ARG A 220 22.88 5.44 -10.21
CA ARG A 220 23.08 5.36 -11.67
C ARG A 220 24.58 5.45 -11.98
N GLY A 221 25.03 4.80 -13.05
CA GLY A 221 26.47 4.68 -13.34
C GLY A 221 27.15 3.52 -12.62
N THR A 222 26.37 2.54 -12.16
CA THR A 222 26.88 1.30 -11.55
C THR A 222 26.23 0.05 -12.15
N GLY A 223 27.06 -0.96 -12.38
CA GLY A 223 26.71 -2.26 -12.92
C GLY A 223 27.72 -3.31 -12.49
N LEU A 224 27.41 -4.55 -12.82
CA LEU A 224 28.30 -5.68 -12.59
C LEU A 224 28.24 -6.68 -13.73
N LEU A 225 29.36 -7.35 -13.93
CA LEU A 225 29.53 -8.55 -14.74
C LEU A 225 29.96 -9.67 -13.81
N TYR A 226 29.20 -10.76 -13.81
CA TYR A 226 29.63 -12.04 -13.27
C TYR A 226 30.24 -12.87 -14.40
N ALA A 227 31.42 -13.45 -14.18
CA ALA A 227 32.05 -14.39 -15.08
C ALA A 227 32.57 -15.60 -14.29
N SER A 228 31.97 -16.76 -14.53
CA SER A 228 32.29 -17.98 -13.81
C SER A 228 33.74 -18.43 -14.06
N PRO A 229 34.31 -19.23 -13.15
CA PRO A 229 35.60 -19.88 -13.39
C PRO A 229 35.66 -20.69 -14.68
N ARG A 230 34.54 -21.32 -15.09
CA ARG A 230 34.46 -22.19 -16.27
C ARG A 230 34.68 -21.44 -17.58
N ILE A 231 34.17 -20.22 -17.69
CA ILE A 231 34.18 -19.46 -18.94
C ILE A 231 35.32 -18.45 -19.01
N ARG A 232 35.79 -17.90 -17.88
CA ARG A 232 36.69 -16.73 -17.89
C ARG A 232 38.03 -16.96 -18.59
N GLU A 233 38.55 -18.18 -18.56
CA GLU A 233 39.81 -18.53 -19.26
C GLU A 233 39.65 -18.55 -20.79
N LEU A 234 38.43 -18.78 -21.27
CA LEU A 234 38.08 -18.81 -22.69
C LEU A 234 37.78 -17.41 -23.24
N LEU A 235 37.57 -16.43 -22.36
CA LEU A 235 37.22 -15.06 -22.72
C LEU A 235 38.46 -14.15 -22.71
N ARG A 236 38.61 -13.35 -23.77
CA ARG A 236 39.62 -12.29 -23.84
C ARG A 236 38.91 -10.95 -24.06
N PRO A 237 39.06 -9.97 -23.15
CA PRO A 237 38.46 -8.64 -23.33
C PRO A 237 38.89 -8.03 -24.68
N ALA A 238 37.93 -7.54 -25.46
CA ALA A 238 38.21 -6.91 -26.75
C ALA A 238 39.02 -5.60 -26.62
N ARG A 239 38.94 -4.96 -25.45
CA ARG A 239 39.64 -3.71 -25.12
C ARG A 239 40.23 -3.83 -23.70
N PRO A 240 41.35 -4.55 -23.53
CA PRO A 240 41.99 -4.66 -22.23
C PRO A 240 42.50 -3.28 -21.78
N ASP A 241 42.40 -3.01 -20.49
CA ASP A 241 42.83 -1.75 -19.85
C ASP A 241 43.79 -2.06 -18.69
N VAL A 242 44.56 -1.07 -18.21
CA VAL A 242 45.55 -1.21 -17.13
C VAL A 242 44.96 -1.75 -15.81
N ARG A 243 43.64 -1.65 -15.59
CA ARG A 243 42.99 -2.33 -14.46
C ARG A 243 42.88 -3.83 -14.67
N GLY A 244 42.55 -4.27 -15.89
CA GLY A 244 42.30 -5.66 -16.27
C GLY A 244 43.47 -6.39 -16.93
N ALA A 245 44.56 -5.70 -17.25
CA ALA A 245 45.74 -6.24 -17.91
C ALA A 245 47.03 -5.56 -17.41
N VAL A 246 48.16 -6.22 -17.63
CA VAL A 246 49.51 -5.74 -17.31
C VAL A 246 50.31 -5.66 -18.60
N TRP A 247 50.89 -4.49 -18.87
CA TRP A 247 51.87 -4.33 -19.95
C TRP A 247 53.17 -5.04 -19.54
N SER A 248 53.41 -6.24 -20.09
CA SER A 248 54.44 -7.18 -19.60
C SER A 248 55.78 -7.11 -20.36
N SER A 249 55.79 -6.65 -21.61
CA SER A 249 57.01 -6.42 -22.40
C SER A 249 56.83 -5.25 -23.37
N ALA A 250 57.89 -4.81 -24.07
CA ALA A 250 57.79 -3.71 -25.04
C ALA A 250 56.70 -3.88 -26.11
N ASP A 251 56.35 -5.12 -26.44
CA ASP A 251 55.43 -5.56 -27.49
C ASP A 251 54.31 -6.49 -26.99
N GLY A 252 54.19 -6.71 -25.67
CA GLY A 252 53.33 -7.74 -25.09
C GLY A 252 52.58 -7.30 -23.83
N TYR A 253 51.46 -7.95 -23.57
CA TYR A 253 50.65 -7.74 -22.38
C TYR A 253 50.03 -9.06 -21.89
N GLU A 254 49.70 -9.11 -20.60
CA GLU A 254 49.02 -10.23 -19.95
C GLU A 254 47.68 -9.76 -19.38
N VAL A 255 46.63 -10.54 -19.58
CA VAL A 255 45.31 -10.25 -19.00
C VAL A 255 45.28 -10.81 -17.57
N LYS A 256 44.83 -10.02 -16.61
CA LYS A 256 44.73 -10.45 -15.21
C LYS A 256 43.76 -11.61 -15.05
N ASP A 257 43.99 -12.43 -14.04
CA ASP A 257 43.06 -13.50 -13.65
C ASP A 257 41.75 -12.93 -13.08
N GLY A 258 40.70 -13.76 -13.09
CA GLY A 258 39.37 -13.37 -12.62
C GLY A 258 38.61 -12.43 -13.55
N ALA A 259 37.42 -12.02 -13.12
CA ALA A 259 36.51 -11.17 -13.87
C ALA A 259 36.94 -9.70 -13.94
N ARG A 260 37.80 -9.23 -13.01
CA ARG A 260 38.33 -7.85 -13.03
C ARG A 260 39.12 -7.53 -14.31
N ARG A 261 39.45 -8.53 -15.14
CA ARG A 261 39.96 -8.35 -16.51
C ARG A 261 39.06 -7.50 -17.41
N PHE A 262 37.77 -7.42 -17.10
CA PHE A 262 36.79 -6.65 -17.85
C PHE A 262 36.65 -5.20 -17.34
N GLU A 263 37.41 -4.79 -16.33
CA GLU A 263 37.35 -3.43 -15.78
C GLU A 263 38.33 -2.47 -16.45
N THR A 264 37.95 -1.20 -16.42
CA THR A 264 38.78 -0.04 -16.73
C THR A 264 39.38 0.58 -15.47
N TRP A 265 40.46 1.33 -15.64
CA TRP A 265 41.19 2.03 -14.57
C TRP A 265 40.34 3.10 -13.91
N GLU A 266 39.84 4.03 -14.72
CA GLU A 266 39.07 5.15 -14.21
C GLU A 266 37.65 4.70 -13.85
N THR A 267 37.18 5.14 -12.68
CA THR A 267 35.86 4.78 -12.21
C THR A 267 35.29 5.80 -11.24
N ALA A 268 33.97 5.85 -11.16
CA ALA A 268 33.29 6.72 -10.21
C ALA A 268 33.33 6.11 -8.79
N HIS A 269 34.43 6.36 -8.06
CA HIS A 269 34.66 5.85 -6.71
C HIS A 269 33.48 6.10 -5.77
N ALA A 270 32.97 7.33 -5.74
CA ALA A 270 31.78 7.69 -4.95
C ALA A 270 30.57 6.78 -5.26
N LEU A 271 30.32 6.49 -6.55
CA LEU A 271 29.20 5.66 -6.97
C LEU A 271 29.41 4.18 -6.62
N ARG A 272 30.63 3.65 -6.74
CA ARG A 272 30.97 2.28 -6.30
C ARG A 272 30.72 2.10 -4.80
N LEU A 273 31.09 3.08 -3.97
CA LEU A 273 30.82 3.04 -2.53
C LEU A 273 29.33 3.13 -2.21
N GLY A 274 28.59 3.99 -2.93
CA GLY A 274 27.14 4.04 -2.84
C GLY A 274 26.49 2.70 -3.24
N PHE A 275 27.00 2.05 -4.27
CA PHE A 275 26.55 0.72 -4.68
C PHE A 275 26.85 -0.35 -3.62
N GLY A 276 28.04 -0.34 -3.01
CA GLY A 276 28.36 -1.21 -1.88
C GLY A 276 27.39 -1.05 -0.70
N THR A 277 26.99 0.19 -0.40
CA THR A 277 25.98 0.46 0.64
C THR A 277 24.62 -0.14 0.26
N ALA A 278 24.20 0.01 -0.99
CA ALA A 278 22.94 -0.54 -1.47
C ALA A 278 22.93 -2.09 -1.49
N LEU A 279 24.06 -2.72 -1.86
CA LEU A 279 24.24 -4.18 -1.78
C LEU A 279 24.13 -4.67 -0.34
N ARG A 280 24.75 -3.97 0.62
CA ARG A 280 24.66 -4.31 2.03
C ARG A 280 23.22 -4.22 2.53
N GLU A 281 22.51 -3.12 2.23
CA GLU A 281 21.10 -2.98 2.59
C GLU A 281 20.23 -4.11 2.02
N ALA A 282 20.44 -4.51 0.76
CA ALA A 282 19.71 -5.61 0.15
C ALA A 282 19.99 -6.96 0.84
N LEU A 283 21.26 -7.22 1.19
CA LEU A 283 21.67 -8.44 1.90
C LEU A 283 21.16 -8.47 3.36
N ASP A 284 21.17 -7.33 4.04
CA ASP A 284 20.73 -7.21 5.45
C ASP A 284 19.21 -7.36 5.59
N LEU A 285 18.44 -6.87 4.60
CA LEU A 285 17.01 -7.12 4.50
C LEU A 285 16.70 -8.58 4.13
N GLY A 286 17.58 -9.20 3.34
CA GLY A 286 17.39 -10.52 2.77
C GLY A 286 16.57 -10.48 1.49
N VAL A 287 17.14 -11.01 0.40
CA VAL A 287 16.51 -10.96 -0.94
C VAL A 287 15.22 -11.77 -0.98
N ASP A 288 15.12 -12.88 -0.24
CA ASP A 288 13.87 -13.66 -0.14
C ASP A 288 12.73 -12.84 0.50
N ALA A 289 13.04 -12.05 1.53
CA ALA A 289 12.06 -11.19 2.18
C ALA A 289 11.64 -10.03 1.26
N ILE A 290 12.59 -9.45 0.53
CA ILE A 290 12.31 -8.44 -0.51
C ILE A 290 11.40 -9.04 -1.59
N HIS A 291 11.72 -10.23 -2.08
CA HIS A 291 10.94 -10.92 -3.10
C HIS A 291 9.50 -11.14 -2.61
N ALA A 292 9.32 -11.81 -1.46
CA ALA A 292 8.01 -12.14 -0.92
C ALA A 292 7.14 -10.89 -0.70
N TYR A 293 7.72 -9.80 -0.22
CA TYR A 293 6.99 -8.54 -0.05
C TYR A 293 6.61 -7.91 -1.39
N THR A 294 7.57 -7.77 -2.30
CA THR A 294 7.35 -7.03 -3.56
C THR A 294 6.51 -7.80 -4.57
N SER A 295 6.59 -9.14 -4.61
CA SER A 295 5.70 -9.97 -5.42
C SER A 295 4.27 -9.93 -4.88
N GLY A 296 4.08 -10.07 -3.56
CA GLY A 296 2.76 -9.94 -2.93
C GLY A 296 2.11 -8.57 -3.18
N LEU A 297 2.90 -7.49 -3.14
CA LEU A 297 2.42 -6.15 -3.47
C LEU A 297 2.12 -5.99 -4.97
N ALA A 298 2.88 -6.63 -5.85
CA ALA A 298 2.61 -6.65 -7.28
C ALA A 298 1.35 -7.46 -7.63
N ASP A 299 1.07 -8.55 -6.93
CA ASP A 299 -0.19 -9.31 -7.04
C ASP A 299 -1.37 -8.47 -6.54
N CYS A 300 -1.23 -7.81 -5.39
CA CYS A 300 -2.21 -6.85 -4.90
C CYS A 300 -2.48 -5.74 -5.93
N LEU A 301 -1.45 -5.20 -6.56
CA LEU A 301 -1.58 -4.20 -7.62
C LEU A 301 -2.28 -4.77 -8.86
N LYS A 302 -1.90 -5.97 -9.33
CA LYS A 302 -2.56 -6.65 -10.46
C LYS A 302 -4.05 -6.82 -10.20
N ASP A 303 -4.41 -7.33 -9.02
CA ASP A 303 -5.81 -7.53 -8.62
C ASP A 303 -6.56 -6.21 -8.52
N ALA A 304 -5.96 -5.21 -7.90
CA ALA A 304 -6.57 -3.89 -7.78
C ALA A 304 -6.76 -3.23 -9.15
N LEU A 305 -5.84 -3.41 -10.10
CA LEU A 305 -6.00 -2.91 -11.48
C LEU A 305 -7.14 -3.61 -12.23
N ARG A 306 -7.35 -4.93 -12.03
CA ARG A 306 -8.51 -5.66 -12.59
C ARG A 306 -9.84 -5.10 -12.12
N THR A 307 -9.86 -4.48 -10.94
CA THR A 307 -11.04 -3.78 -10.46
C THR A 307 -11.26 -2.43 -11.13
N VAL A 308 -10.31 -1.82 -11.83
CA VAL A 308 -10.53 -0.49 -12.43
C VAL A 308 -11.19 -0.64 -13.80
N ARG A 309 -12.33 0.03 -14.00
CA ARG A 309 -13.05 -0.03 -15.28
C ARG A 309 -12.17 0.48 -16.43
N GLY A 310 -12.08 -0.32 -17.50
CA GLY A 310 -11.31 0.02 -18.69
C GLY A 310 -9.79 -0.09 -18.50
N VAL A 311 -9.33 -0.76 -17.43
CA VAL A 311 -7.91 -1.07 -17.22
C VAL A 311 -7.72 -2.57 -17.33
N THR A 312 -6.77 -2.99 -18.17
CA THR A 312 -6.45 -4.40 -18.38
C THR A 312 -4.99 -4.65 -18.06
N PRO A 313 -4.66 -5.41 -17.00
CA PRO A 313 -3.31 -5.95 -16.83
C PRO A 313 -2.95 -6.86 -17.99
N VAL A 314 -1.71 -6.74 -18.48
CA VAL A 314 -1.21 -7.44 -19.67
C VAL A 314 0.10 -8.16 -19.40
N ASP A 315 0.39 -8.53 -18.15
CA ASP A 315 1.51 -9.43 -17.89
C ASP A 315 1.20 -10.86 -18.38
N PRO A 316 2.23 -11.64 -18.76
CA PRO A 316 2.07 -13.08 -19.02
C PRO A 316 1.66 -13.86 -17.76
N ASP A 317 1.18 -15.09 -17.94
CA ASP A 317 0.70 -15.92 -16.82
C ASP A 317 1.83 -16.31 -15.85
N ALA A 318 3.05 -16.52 -16.36
CA ALA A 318 4.25 -16.77 -15.56
C ALA A 318 4.82 -15.51 -14.87
N ALA A 319 4.00 -14.48 -14.63
CA ALA A 319 4.44 -13.26 -13.96
C ALA A 319 4.55 -13.42 -12.44
N GLY A 320 5.79 -13.45 -11.94
CA GLY A 320 6.12 -13.54 -10.51
C GLY A 320 6.99 -12.39 -9.97
N GLY A 321 7.33 -11.40 -10.81
CA GLY A 321 8.14 -10.25 -10.42
C GLY A 321 7.33 -9.09 -9.79
N ALA A 322 8.05 -8.05 -9.39
CA ALA A 322 7.55 -6.79 -8.85
C ALA A 322 7.20 -5.75 -9.94
N ILE A 323 7.09 -6.19 -11.20
CA ILE A 323 6.70 -5.38 -12.36
C ILE A 323 5.27 -5.76 -12.74
N VAL A 324 4.42 -4.75 -12.90
CA VAL A 324 3.05 -4.89 -13.39
C VAL A 324 2.87 -4.02 -14.62
N THR A 325 2.36 -4.62 -15.70
CA THR A 325 2.02 -3.89 -16.92
C THR A 325 0.54 -3.92 -17.24
N PHE A 326 0.02 -2.81 -17.75
CA PHE A 326 -1.39 -2.67 -18.06
C PHE A 326 -1.63 -1.67 -19.20
N VAL A 327 -2.81 -1.75 -19.78
CA VAL A 327 -3.33 -0.80 -20.77
C VAL A 327 -4.63 -0.17 -20.26
N VAL A 328 -4.99 1.00 -20.81
CA VAL A 328 -6.22 1.72 -20.47
C VAL A 328 -7.01 1.96 -21.75
N ASP A 329 -8.28 1.54 -21.76
CA ASP A 329 -9.17 1.64 -22.92
C ASP A 329 -9.31 3.09 -23.38
N GLY A 330 -9.08 3.33 -24.68
CA GLY A 330 -9.22 4.65 -25.29
C GLY A 330 -8.09 5.65 -24.96
N GLU A 331 -7.07 5.26 -24.20
CA GLU A 331 -5.90 6.11 -23.89
C GLU A 331 -4.59 5.47 -24.38
N LYS A 332 -3.68 6.29 -24.93
CA LYS A 332 -2.30 5.83 -25.16
C LYS A 332 -1.56 5.77 -23.81
N PRO A 333 -0.73 4.75 -23.55
CA PRO A 333 0.06 4.66 -22.31
C PRO A 333 0.85 5.92 -21.94
N ALA A 334 1.37 6.66 -22.93
CA ALA A 334 2.08 7.92 -22.69
C ALA A 334 1.17 9.03 -22.11
N ASP A 335 -0.12 9.05 -22.48
CA ASP A 335 -1.10 10.00 -21.96
C ASP A 335 -1.53 9.62 -20.54
N THR A 336 -1.75 8.33 -20.29
CA THR A 336 -2.01 7.81 -18.93
C THR A 336 -0.86 8.13 -17.98
N VAL A 337 0.40 7.92 -18.39
CA VAL A 337 1.59 8.29 -17.60
C VAL A 337 1.62 9.78 -17.28
N ARG A 338 1.27 10.65 -18.24
CA ARG A 338 1.22 12.11 -18.03
C ARG A 338 0.15 12.49 -17.01
N ARG A 339 -1.03 11.89 -17.10
CA ARG A 339 -2.15 12.09 -16.19
C ARG A 339 -1.82 11.63 -14.77
N LEU A 340 -1.26 10.43 -14.62
CA LEU A 340 -0.83 9.90 -13.31
C LEU A 340 0.29 10.74 -12.68
N ARG A 341 1.24 11.24 -13.48
CA ARG A 341 2.29 12.14 -13.01
C ARG A 341 1.70 13.43 -12.42
N ALA A 342 0.66 14.00 -13.05
CA ALA A 342 -0.02 15.17 -12.51
C ALA A 342 -0.72 14.90 -11.16
N ALA A 343 -1.07 13.65 -10.88
CA ALA A 343 -1.60 13.19 -9.60
C ALA A 343 -0.52 12.76 -8.58
N GLY A 344 0.77 13.01 -8.87
CA GLY A 344 1.89 12.65 -7.99
C GLY A 344 2.22 11.15 -7.99
N ILE A 345 1.85 10.42 -9.04
CA ILE A 345 2.11 8.98 -9.21
C ILE A 345 3.06 8.77 -10.39
N HIS A 346 4.23 8.20 -10.12
CA HIS A 346 5.29 8.04 -11.12
C HIS A 346 5.33 6.62 -11.67
N VAL A 347 4.72 6.43 -12.83
CA VAL A 347 4.83 5.23 -13.68
C VAL A 347 5.59 5.56 -14.97
N THR A 348 5.84 4.57 -15.82
CA THR A 348 6.47 4.77 -17.13
C THR A 348 5.69 4.08 -18.25
N SER A 349 5.92 4.52 -19.50
CA SER A 349 5.40 3.84 -20.69
C SER A 349 6.53 3.03 -21.32
N VAL A 350 6.24 1.80 -21.71
CA VAL A 350 7.18 0.93 -22.43
C VAL A 350 6.61 0.65 -23.82
N PRO A 351 7.25 1.14 -24.89
CA PRO A 351 6.80 0.87 -26.25
C PRO A 351 7.30 -0.51 -26.75
N ASP A 352 6.64 -1.05 -27.76
CA ASP A 352 6.94 -2.35 -28.38
C ASP A 352 8.39 -2.50 -28.85
N HIS A 353 8.99 -1.46 -29.41
CA HIS A 353 10.38 -1.47 -29.87
C HIS A 353 11.40 -1.62 -28.72
N HIS A 354 10.97 -1.57 -27.45
CA HIS A 354 11.80 -1.94 -26.30
C HIS A 354 11.77 -3.44 -25.96
N GLY A 355 10.91 -4.22 -26.62
CA GLY A 355 10.72 -5.66 -26.44
C GLY A 355 10.00 -6.30 -27.63
N GLN A 356 10.51 -6.09 -28.86
CA GLN A 356 9.80 -6.44 -30.10
C GLN A 356 9.45 -7.93 -30.21
N TRP A 357 10.33 -8.81 -29.71
CA TRP A 357 10.11 -10.26 -29.71
C TRP A 357 9.02 -10.71 -28.71
N ASP A 358 8.70 -9.88 -27.71
CA ASP A 358 7.64 -10.11 -26.72
C ASP A 358 6.39 -9.26 -27.01
N LEU A 359 6.45 -7.95 -26.75
CA LEU A 359 5.32 -7.03 -26.90
C LEU A 359 4.79 -6.99 -28.34
N GLY A 360 5.70 -6.94 -29.33
CA GLY A 360 5.33 -6.95 -30.74
C GLY A 360 4.61 -8.25 -31.13
N ARG A 361 5.08 -9.40 -30.64
CA ARG A 361 4.43 -10.71 -30.83
C ARG A 361 3.04 -10.77 -30.20
N ARG A 362 2.86 -10.12 -29.04
CA ARG A 362 1.59 -10.05 -28.30
C ARG A 362 0.64 -8.97 -28.83
N GLY A 363 1.03 -8.22 -29.87
CA GLY A 363 0.21 -7.17 -30.48
C GLY A 363 0.04 -5.93 -29.60
N LEU A 364 0.96 -5.68 -28.67
CA LEU A 364 0.92 -4.54 -27.74
C LEU A 364 1.88 -3.45 -28.22
N GLU A 365 1.36 -2.37 -28.82
CA GLU A 365 2.19 -1.25 -29.30
C GLU A 365 2.94 -0.52 -28.17
N SER A 366 2.31 -0.43 -27.00
CA SER A 366 2.93 0.08 -25.78
C SER A 366 2.11 -0.33 -24.55
N VAL A 367 2.74 -0.29 -23.37
CA VAL A 367 2.10 -0.59 -22.09
C VAL A 367 2.47 0.46 -21.04
N VAL A 368 1.60 0.69 -20.06
CA VAL A 368 1.98 1.37 -18.83
C VAL A 368 2.64 0.35 -17.92
N ARG A 369 3.82 0.70 -17.38
CA ARG A 369 4.55 -0.13 -16.42
C ARG A 369 4.59 0.54 -15.06
N ALA A 370 4.02 -0.14 -14.08
CA ALA A 370 4.13 0.15 -12.67
C ALA A 370 5.00 -0.93 -12.01
N SER A 371 6.08 -0.53 -11.34
CA SER A 371 7.03 -1.43 -10.69
C SER A 371 7.23 -0.99 -9.24
N VAL A 372 6.89 -1.89 -8.32
CA VAL A 372 6.92 -1.64 -6.88
C VAL A 372 8.27 -1.99 -6.29
N HIS A 373 8.54 -1.50 -5.08
CA HIS A 373 9.72 -1.83 -4.27
C HIS A 373 9.37 -1.80 -2.78
N VAL A 374 10.34 -2.05 -1.91
CA VAL A 374 10.18 -2.13 -0.45
C VAL A 374 9.74 -0.83 0.24
N TYR A 375 9.75 0.29 -0.49
CA TYR A 375 9.24 1.58 0.00
C TYR A 375 7.79 1.85 -0.41
N ASN A 376 7.17 0.96 -1.21
CA ASN A 376 5.76 1.03 -1.57
C ASN A 376 4.91 0.23 -0.57
N ASP A 377 3.62 0.56 -0.49
CA ASP A 377 2.63 -0.15 0.33
C ASP A 377 1.23 -0.15 -0.34
N GLU A 378 0.25 -0.76 0.30
CA GLU A 378 -1.14 -0.87 -0.18
C GLU A 378 -1.83 0.49 -0.32
N SER A 379 -1.37 1.52 0.41
CA SER A 379 -1.88 2.88 0.27
C SER A 379 -1.44 3.51 -1.05
N ASP A 380 -0.25 3.16 -1.54
CA ASP A 380 0.21 3.57 -2.87
C ASP A 380 -0.60 2.88 -3.96
N VAL A 381 -0.87 1.58 -3.81
CA VAL A 381 -1.72 0.80 -4.75
C VAL A 381 -3.10 1.43 -4.85
N SER A 382 -3.72 1.71 -3.70
CA SER A 382 -5.04 2.35 -3.62
C SER A 382 -5.05 3.71 -4.31
N ALA A 383 -4.00 4.51 -4.15
CA ALA A 383 -3.87 5.81 -4.80
C ALA A 383 -3.71 5.70 -6.33
N LEU A 384 -2.92 4.74 -6.81
CA LEU A 384 -2.76 4.47 -8.24
C LEU A 384 -4.10 4.07 -8.88
N THR A 385 -4.83 3.13 -8.28
CA THR A 385 -6.12 2.69 -8.80
C THR A 385 -7.17 3.81 -8.75
N ALA A 386 -7.20 4.60 -7.68
CA ALA A 386 -8.10 5.75 -7.59
C ALA A 386 -7.79 6.82 -8.65
N ALA A 387 -6.52 7.03 -8.98
CA ALA A 387 -6.11 7.95 -10.03
C ALA A 387 -6.38 7.43 -11.45
N LEU A 388 -6.43 6.10 -11.64
CA LEU A 388 -6.73 5.49 -12.93
C LEU A 388 -8.22 5.56 -13.30
N GLY A 389 -9.12 5.51 -12.33
CA GLY A 389 -10.55 5.60 -12.57
C GLY A 389 -11.37 4.94 -11.46
N ARG A 390 -12.67 4.74 -11.70
CA ARG A 390 -13.57 4.12 -10.72
C ARG A 390 -13.29 2.63 -10.60
N GLN A 391 -13.19 2.15 -9.36
CA GLN A 391 -13.15 0.72 -9.06
C GLN A 391 -14.53 0.09 -9.28
N MET A 392 -14.60 -0.89 -10.17
CA MET A 392 -15.57 -1.98 -10.20
C MET A 392 -15.29 -2.90 -9.02
N SER A 393 -16.10 -2.87 -7.97
CA SER A 393 -16.00 -3.95 -6.98
C SER A 393 -16.69 -5.21 -7.49
N GLY A 394 -15.92 -6.29 -7.66
CA GLY A 394 -16.42 -7.66 -7.69
C GLY A 394 -17.26 -8.12 -8.90
N PRO A 395 -17.50 -9.45 -9.01
CA PRO A 395 -18.26 -10.09 -10.10
C PRO A 395 -19.77 -9.78 -10.10
N ALA A 396 -20.27 -9.00 -9.14
CA ALA A 396 -21.68 -8.66 -8.97
C ALA A 396 -22.04 -7.26 -9.49
N PHE A 397 -21.28 -6.70 -10.44
CA PHE A 397 -21.55 -5.38 -11.01
C PHE A 397 -22.96 -5.32 -11.62
N ILE A 398 -23.81 -4.44 -11.11
CA ILE A 398 -25.19 -4.23 -11.57
C ILE A 398 -25.19 -3.11 -12.63
N PRO A 399 -25.45 -3.37 -13.92
CA PRO A 399 -25.35 -2.35 -14.96
C PRO A 399 -26.30 -1.15 -14.74
N SER A 400 -25.91 0.02 -15.25
CA SER A 400 -26.78 1.20 -15.32
C SER A 400 -28.01 0.86 -16.19
N GLY A 401 -29.19 0.73 -15.56
CA GLY A 401 -30.43 0.27 -16.19
C GLY A 401 -31.08 -0.97 -15.53
N ALA A 402 -30.31 -1.78 -14.79
CA ALA A 402 -30.85 -2.86 -13.96
C ALA A 402 -31.39 -2.32 -12.62
N ARG A 403 -32.40 -2.99 -12.06
CA ARG A 403 -33.01 -2.66 -10.76
C ARG A 403 -32.42 -3.58 -9.69
N ALA A 404 -31.86 -2.99 -8.64
CA ALA A 404 -31.41 -3.69 -7.43
C ALA A 404 -32.54 -3.74 -6.37
N ASP A 405 -32.39 -4.56 -5.35
CA ASP A 405 -33.33 -4.56 -4.22
C ASP A 405 -33.11 -3.29 -3.38
N VAL A 406 -31.86 -2.98 -3.06
CA VAL A 406 -31.50 -1.84 -2.20
C VAL A 406 -30.30 -1.08 -2.74
N ILE A 407 -30.40 0.25 -2.81
CA ILE A 407 -29.23 1.13 -2.93
C ILE A 407 -28.88 1.68 -1.55
N VAL A 408 -27.60 1.61 -1.16
CA VAL A 408 -27.07 2.19 0.08
C VAL A 408 -26.13 3.34 -0.28
N VAL A 409 -26.42 4.56 0.17
CA VAL A 409 -25.59 5.74 -0.05
C VAL A 409 -24.77 6.01 1.21
N GLY A 410 -23.45 5.91 1.08
CA GLY A 410 -22.46 6.07 2.15
C GLY A 410 -21.75 4.75 2.49
N ALA A 411 -20.43 4.78 2.53
CA ALA A 411 -19.55 3.68 2.92
C ALA A 411 -18.91 3.86 4.31
N GLY A 412 -19.43 4.79 5.12
CA GLY A 412 -19.16 4.84 6.56
C GLY A 412 -19.67 3.59 7.30
N VAL A 413 -19.40 3.51 8.60
CA VAL A 413 -19.69 2.31 9.41
C VAL A 413 -21.14 1.81 9.31
N HIS A 414 -22.14 2.71 9.30
CA HIS A 414 -23.55 2.35 9.18
C HIS A 414 -23.91 1.80 7.80
N GLY A 415 -23.49 2.51 6.74
CA GLY A 415 -23.80 2.10 5.37
C GLY A 415 -23.08 0.80 4.99
N SER A 416 -21.84 0.61 5.44
CA SER A 416 -21.09 -0.63 5.22
C SER A 416 -21.66 -1.80 6.02
N ALA A 417 -22.06 -1.59 7.27
CA ALA A 417 -22.76 -2.62 8.05
C ALA A 417 -24.14 -2.97 7.48
N ALA A 418 -24.89 -1.99 6.97
CA ALA A 418 -26.15 -2.23 6.27
C ALA A 418 -25.94 -3.03 4.98
N THR A 419 -24.95 -2.64 4.17
CA THR A 419 -24.60 -3.31 2.90
C THR A 419 -24.26 -4.78 3.15
N TRP A 420 -23.39 -5.07 4.11
CA TRP A 420 -23.05 -6.45 4.49
C TRP A 420 -24.28 -7.24 4.96
N ASN A 421 -25.11 -6.67 5.84
CA ASN A 421 -26.29 -7.35 6.34
C ASN A 421 -27.35 -7.60 5.26
N LEU A 422 -27.53 -6.68 4.32
CA LEU A 422 -28.43 -6.87 3.18
C LEU A 422 -27.92 -7.97 2.25
N ALA A 423 -26.64 -7.89 1.83
CA ALA A 423 -26.05 -8.83 0.91
C ALA A 423 -26.00 -10.26 1.47
N ARG A 424 -25.62 -10.43 2.75
CA ARG A 424 -25.57 -11.76 3.39
C ARG A 424 -26.97 -12.41 3.53
N ARG A 425 -28.04 -11.62 3.41
CA ARG A 425 -29.44 -12.08 3.42
C ARG A 425 -30.00 -12.30 2.01
N GLY A 426 -29.16 -12.20 0.98
CA GLY A 426 -29.50 -12.50 -0.41
C GLY A 426 -30.08 -11.33 -1.20
N ALA A 427 -30.12 -10.11 -0.65
CA ALA A 427 -30.52 -8.94 -1.42
C ALA A 427 -29.42 -8.54 -2.41
N SER A 428 -29.82 -8.12 -3.61
CA SER A 428 -28.97 -7.40 -4.56
C SER A 428 -28.78 -5.96 -4.09
N VAL A 429 -27.54 -5.61 -3.76
CA VAL A 429 -27.22 -4.33 -3.11
C VAL A 429 -26.20 -3.56 -3.92
N VAL A 430 -26.50 -2.28 -4.18
CA VAL A 430 -25.51 -1.31 -4.69
C VAL A 430 -25.15 -0.33 -3.59
N GLN A 431 -23.91 -0.36 -3.10
CA GLN A 431 -23.38 0.65 -2.19
C GLN A 431 -22.65 1.74 -2.98
N LEU A 432 -22.95 3.01 -2.71
CA LEU A 432 -22.33 4.17 -3.35
C LEU A 432 -21.61 5.03 -2.31
N ASP A 433 -20.36 5.41 -2.56
CA ASP A 433 -19.69 6.46 -1.81
C ASP A 433 -18.97 7.42 -2.75
N GLN A 434 -19.00 8.72 -2.43
CA GLN A 434 -18.40 9.75 -3.26
C GLN A 434 -16.88 9.79 -3.18
N PHE A 435 -16.27 9.12 -2.19
CA PHE A 435 -14.83 9.04 -2.00
C PHE A 435 -14.32 7.61 -2.13
N ALA A 436 -12.99 7.47 -2.23
CA ALA A 436 -12.30 6.18 -2.18
C ALA A 436 -12.32 5.57 -0.76
N ASP A 437 -12.17 4.25 -0.68
CA ASP A 437 -12.03 3.56 0.61
C ASP A 437 -10.87 4.15 1.43
N GLY A 438 -11.07 4.33 2.74
CA GLY A 438 -10.04 4.85 3.65
C GLY A 438 -9.84 6.37 3.62
N HIS A 439 -10.63 7.13 2.86
CA HIS A 439 -10.57 8.60 2.86
C HIS A 439 -10.84 9.22 4.25
N ALA A 440 -10.28 10.41 4.50
CA ALA A 440 -10.42 11.12 5.77
C ALA A 440 -11.53 12.20 5.80
N GLN A 441 -12.38 12.29 4.77
CA GLN A 441 -13.38 13.37 4.69
C GLN A 441 -14.66 13.10 5.50
N GLY A 442 -14.90 11.85 5.91
CA GLY A 442 -16.09 11.42 6.64
C GLY A 442 -15.87 11.30 8.16
N SER A 443 -16.71 10.52 8.86
CA SER A 443 -16.62 10.36 10.34
C SER A 443 -16.08 8.99 10.79
N SER A 444 -15.82 8.08 9.84
CA SER A 444 -15.49 6.66 10.10
C SER A 444 -14.00 6.33 9.92
N HIS A 445 -13.11 7.33 9.86
CA HIS A 445 -11.65 7.15 9.67
C HIS A 445 -10.86 7.10 10.98
N GLY A 446 -9.57 6.71 10.93
CA GLY A 446 -8.69 6.63 12.10
C GLY A 446 -8.69 5.27 12.80
N HIS A 447 -7.79 5.10 13.76
CA HIS A 447 -7.40 3.78 14.28
C HIS A 447 -8.39 3.17 15.28
N ILE A 448 -8.79 3.93 16.30
CA ILE A 448 -9.57 3.41 17.43
C ILE A 448 -10.83 4.22 17.74
N ARG A 449 -11.82 3.56 18.35
CA ARG A 449 -13.08 4.15 18.86
C ARG A 449 -13.44 3.56 20.23
N MET A 450 -14.22 4.30 21.01
CA MET A 450 -14.72 3.86 22.31
C MET A 450 -16.05 3.15 22.11
N ILE A 451 -16.34 2.09 22.87
CA ILE A 451 -17.70 1.57 23.13
C ILE A 451 -18.01 1.65 24.64
N ARG A 452 -19.29 1.81 24.98
CA ARG A 452 -19.77 1.86 26.37
C ARG A 452 -21.24 1.46 26.50
N ARG A 453 -21.64 1.04 27.69
CA ARG A 453 -23.01 0.83 28.15
C ARG A 453 -23.61 2.02 28.89
N ALA A 454 -22.79 2.93 29.41
CA ALA A 454 -23.26 4.09 30.17
C ALA A 454 -23.98 5.13 29.27
N TYR A 455 -25.30 5.28 29.42
CA TYR A 455 -26.17 6.23 28.70
C TYR A 455 -27.17 6.89 29.66
N PRO A 456 -27.64 8.12 29.37
CA PRO A 456 -28.43 8.92 30.33
C PRO A 456 -29.88 8.46 30.51
N ASN A 457 -30.42 7.62 29.62
CA ASN A 457 -31.84 7.23 29.64
C ASN A 457 -32.01 5.72 29.39
N PRO A 458 -32.87 5.01 30.17
CA PRO A 458 -33.14 3.57 29.99
C PRO A 458 -33.65 3.16 28.60
N VAL A 459 -34.18 4.09 27.80
CA VAL A 459 -34.61 3.81 26.42
C VAL A 459 -33.47 3.27 25.53
N TRP A 460 -32.21 3.53 25.90
CA TRP A 460 -31.03 3.07 25.17
C TRP A 460 -30.65 1.61 25.46
N ASP A 461 -31.11 1.02 26.56
CA ASP A 461 -30.60 -0.25 27.10
C ASP A 461 -30.67 -1.38 26.08
N GLY A 462 -31.85 -1.57 25.48
CA GLY A 462 -32.05 -2.62 24.50
C GLY A 462 -31.18 -2.44 23.26
N LEU A 463 -30.95 -1.19 22.82
CA LEU A 463 -30.10 -0.91 21.66
C LEU A 463 -28.61 -1.11 21.98
N VAL A 464 -28.19 -0.71 23.18
CA VAL A 464 -26.83 -0.92 23.69
C VAL A 464 -26.52 -2.42 23.80
N ASP A 465 -27.42 -3.21 24.38
CA ASP A 465 -27.22 -4.66 24.51
C ASP A 465 -27.08 -5.33 23.14
N ARG A 466 -27.95 -4.97 22.19
CA ARG A 466 -27.84 -5.43 20.81
C ARG A 466 -26.57 -4.94 20.11
N ALA A 467 -26.03 -3.77 20.47
CA ALA A 467 -24.77 -3.28 19.91
C ALA A 467 -23.61 -4.23 20.26
N TYR A 468 -23.49 -4.65 21.52
CA TYR A 468 -22.44 -5.59 21.93
C TYR A 468 -22.59 -6.96 21.24
N LEU A 469 -23.81 -7.47 21.12
CA LEU A 469 -24.07 -8.71 20.36
C LEU A 469 -23.64 -8.57 18.90
N ALA A 470 -24.03 -7.46 18.24
CA ALA A 470 -23.68 -7.23 16.84
C ALA A 470 -22.16 -7.03 16.63
N TRP A 471 -21.43 -6.52 17.62
CA TRP A 471 -19.96 -6.48 17.60
C TRP A 471 -19.33 -7.86 17.71
N SER A 472 -19.91 -8.75 18.53
CA SER A 472 -19.49 -10.16 18.59
C SER A 472 -19.72 -10.84 17.26
N GLU A 473 -20.92 -10.73 16.68
CA GLU A 473 -21.27 -11.33 15.39
C GLU A 473 -20.35 -10.84 14.25
N LEU A 474 -20.01 -9.54 14.23
CA LEU A 474 -19.09 -9.00 13.24
C LEU A 474 -17.66 -9.52 13.43
N SER A 475 -17.18 -9.64 14.68
CA SER A 475 -15.86 -10.19 14.99
C SER A 475 -15.76 -11.65 14.55
N ASP A 476 -16.80 -12.45 14.84
CA ASP A 476 -16.88 -13.86 14.44
C ASP A 476 -16.90 -14.01 12.92
N ALA A 477 -17.68 -13.19 12.21
CA ALA A 477 -17.73 -13.21 10.75
C ALA A 477 -16.39 -12.77 10.11
N ALA A 478 -15.70 -11.81 10.73
CA ALA A 478 -14.42 -11.31 10.25
C ALA A 478 -13.23 -12.24 10.58
N GLY A 479 -13.39 -13.15 11.54
CA GLY A 479 -12.29 -13.98 12.03
C GLY A 479 -11.23 -13.20 12.81
N GLU A 480 -11.57 -12.02 13.33
CA GLU A 480 -10.66 -11.13 14.07
C GLU A 480 -11.37 -10.46 15.26
N THR A 481 -10.63 -10.17 16.33
CA THR A 481 -11.19 -9.48 17.52
C THR A 481 -11.28 -7.98 17.27
N LEU A 482 -12.50 -7.46 17.08
CA LEU A 482 -12.72 -6.03 16.79
C LEU A 482 -13.00 -5.18 18.04
N LEU A 483 -13.43 -5.80 19.13
CA LEU A 483 -13.74 -5.17 20.41
C LEU A 483 -12.87 -5.76 21.52
N THR A 484 -12.10 -4.90 22.21
CA THR A 484 -11.40 -5.26 23.44
C THR A 484 -12.02 -4.54 24.64
N THR A 485 -12.51 -5.31 25.61
CA THR A 485 -13.04 -4.78 26.87
C THR A 485 -11.91 -4.35 27.81
N THR A 486 -11.98 -3.13 28.32
CA THR A 486 -10.97 -2.53 29.22
C THR A 486 -11.60 -1.93 30.49
N GLY A 487 -12.93 -1.85 30.55
CA GLY A 487 -13.63 -0.92 31.42
C GLY A 487 -13.50 0.53 30.92
N GLY A 488 -14.30 1.44 31.46
CA GLY A 488 -14.27 2.86 31.08
C GLY A 488 -14.87 3.75 32.17
N LEU A 489 -14.50 5.03 32.17
CA LEU A 489 -14.84 5.95 33.26
C LEU A 489 -15.31 7.31 32.75
N TYR A 490 -16.48 7.75 33.21
CA TYR A 490 -17.15 8.96 32.70
C TYR A 490 -17.47 9.91 33.84
N ALA A 491 -16.69 10.98 33.96
CA ALA A 491 -16.76 11.95 35.05
C ALA A 491 -17.55 13.21 34.67
N ARG A 492 -18.25 13.77 35.65
CA ARG A 492 -19.00 15.03 35.58
C ARG A 492 -18.94 15.78 36.92
N PRO A 493 -19.20 17.10 36.95
CA PRO A 493 -19.27 17.85 38.20
C PRO A 493 -20.36 17.33 39.13
N ALA A 494 -20.04 17.11 40.42
CA ALA A 494 -20.96 16.52 41.39
C ALA A 494 -22.21 17.40 41.67
N ALA A 495 -22.12 18.71 41.42
CA ALA A 495 -23.16 19.69 41.73
C ALA A 495 -24.16 19.97 40.59
N ASP A 496 -24.06 19.31 39.43
CA ASP A 496 -24.78 19.75 38.21
C ASP A 496 -26.30 19.47 38.18
N GLY A 497 -26.84 18.65 39.10
CA GLY A 497 -28.27 18.31 39.19
C GLY A 497 -28.89 17.58 37.99
N SER A 498 -28.13 17.34 36.91
CA SER A 498 -28.54 16.61 35.72
C SER A 498 -28.51 15.08 35.95
N PRO A 499 -29.38 14.31 35.27
CA PRO A 499 -29.32 12.85 35.35
C PRO A 499 -28.00 12.36 34.73
N GLY A 500 -27.15 11.76 35.57
CA GLY A 500 -25.88 11.17 35.17
C GLY A 500 -26.04 9.97 34.23
N LEU A 501 -24.93 9.52 33.66
CA LEU A 501 -24.91 8.29 32.86
C LEU A 501 -25.25 7.07 33.74
N ARG A 502 -25.90 6.07 33.16
CA ARG A 502 -26.20 4.80 33.83
C ARG A 502 -26.22 3.64 32.86
N GLY A 503 -26.12 2.43 33.36
CA GLY A 503 -26.06 1.22 32.54
C GLY A 503 -26.23 -0.03 33.40
N PRO A 504 -26.77 -1.13 32.87
CA PRO A 504 -26.64 -2.43 33.51
C PRO A 504 -25.17 -2.72 33.82
N GLY A 505 -24.86 -2.97 35.10
CA GLY A 505 -23.49 -3.23 35.56
C GLY A 505 -22.59 -2.00 35.73
N CYS A 506 -23.08 -0.79 35.44
CA CYS A 506 -22.33 0.44 35.72
C CYS A 506 -22.45 0.84 37.19
N GLU A 507 -21.37 1.38 37.75
CA GLU A 507 -21.27 1.82 39.15
C GLU A 507 -20.94 3.31 39.22
N THR A 508 -21.61 4.06 40.10
CA THR A 508 -21.19 5.43 40.43
C THR A 508 -20.05 5.37 41.44
N VAL A 509 -18.93 6.00 41.10
CA VAL A 509 -17.70 6.01 41.90
C VAL A 509 -17.27 7.45 42.20
N ASP A 510 -16.63 7.63 43.36
CA ASP A 510 -15.98 8.88 43.74
C ASP A 510 -14.56 8.97 43.13
N ALA A 511 -13.88 10.11 43.36
CA ALA A 511 -12.54 10.35 42.86
C ALA A 511 -11.50 9.34 43.39
N ALA A 512 -11.63 8.90 44.65
CA ALA A 512 -10.72 7.94 45.26
C ALA A 512 -10.84 6.57 44.58
N ARG A 513 -12.07 6.06 44.43
CA ARG A 513 -12.33 4.80 43.75
C ARG A 513 -11.98 4.86 42.26
N ALA A 514 -12.20 5.99 41.60
CA ALA A 514 -11.77 6.20 40.22
C ALA A 514 -10.25 6.06 40.03
N ALA A 515 -9.46 6.59 40.98
CA ALA A 515 -8.00 6.49 40.97
C ALA A 515 -7.50 5.05 41.25
N GLU A 516 -8.26 4.24 41.99
CA GLU A 516 -7.97 2.81 42.15
C GLU A 516 -8.22 2.02 40.85
N ILE A 517 -9.29 2.37 40.11
CA ILE A 517 -9.66 1.69 38.86
C ILE A 517 -8.68 2.03 37.74
N PHE A 518 -8.40 3.32 37.54
CA PHE A 518 -7.47 3.81 36.53
C PHE A 518 -6.40 4.71 37.18
N PRO A 519 -5.28 4.15 37.65
CA PRO A 519 -4.24 4.88 38.38
C PRO A 519 -3.59 6.03 37.62
N GLY A 520 -3.70 6.09 36.29
CA GLY A 520 -3.22 7.22 35.49
C GLY A 520 -4.18 8.42 35.48
N LEU A 521 -5.47 8.20 35.74
CA LEU A 521 -6.50 9.23 35.71
C LEU A 521 -6.62 9.92 37.08
N ARG A 522 -6.66 11.25 37.09
CA ARG A 522 -6.72 12.11 38.28
C ARG A 522 -7.99 12.94 38.25
N LEU A 523 -8.95 12.59 39.08
CA LEU A 523 -10.16 13.38 39.33
C LEU A 523 -10.04 14.06 40.69
N GLY A 524 -10.55 15.28 40.82
CA GLY A 524 -10.71 15.94 42.10
C GLY A 524 -12.08 15.63 42.74
N ASP A 525 -12.23 15.96 44.02
CA ASP A 525 -13.45 15.69 44.80
C ASP A 525 -14.69 16.44 44.27
N GLU A 526 -14.50 17.43 43.40
CA GLU A 526 -15.60 18.13 42.72
C GLU A 526 -16.29 17.28 41.64
N PHE A 527 -15.73 16.13 41.28
CA PHE A 527 -16.26 15.22 40.27
C PHE A 527 -16.87 13.96 40.87
N THR A 528 -17.94 13.48 40.24
CA THR A 528 -18.42 12.10 40.38
C THR A 528 -18.29 11.40 39.04
N ALA A 529 -18.04 10.10 39.05
CA ALA A 529 -17.86 9.33 37.82
C ALA A 529 -18.72 8.08 37.77
N VAL A 530 -18.93 7.58 36.56
CA VAL A 530 -19.57 6.30 36.30
C VAL A 530 -18.52 5.36 35.72
N TYR A 531 -18.24 4.28 36.44
CA TYR A 531 -17.45 3.18 35.95
C TYR A 531 -18.32 2.20 35.18
N ASP A 532 -17.90 1.85 33.98
CA ASP A 532 -18.53 0.88 33.11
C ASP A 532 -17.55 -0.26 32.85
N PRO A 533 -17.70 -1.42 33.52
CA PRO A 533 -16.77 -2.54 33.35
C PRO A 533 -16.85 -3.17 31.94
N ALA A 534 -17.93 -2.95 31.20
CA ALA A 534 -18.11 -3.50 29.85
C ALA A 534 -17.55 -2.60 28.75
N ALA A 535 -17.21 -1.34 29.06
CA ALA A 535 -16.65 -0.41 28.10
C ALA A 535 -15.29 -0.88 27.55
N GLY A 536 -14.91 -0.36 26.39
CA GLY A 536 -13.74 -0.86 25.68
C GLY A 536 -13.35 -0.06 24.45
N VAL A 537 -12.33 -0.60 23.78
CA VAL A 537 -11.73 -0.05 22.56
C VAL A 537 -12.16 -0.90 21.36
N LEU A 538 -12.62 -0.23 20.32
CA LEU A 538 -12.92 -0.79 19.01
C LEU A 538 -11.78 -0.48 18.05
N ASP A 539 -11.32 -1.49 17.31
CA ASP A 539 -10.40 -1.29 16.17
C ASP A 539 -11.21 -0.83 14.95
N ALA A 540 -11.23 0.48 14.73
CA ALA A 540 -12.03 1.08 13.67
C ALA A 540 -11.45 0.80 12.28
N ALA A 541 -10.13 0.73 12.15
CA ALA A 541 -9.48 0.46 10.89
C ALA A 541 -9.74 -0.98 10.44
N ALA A 542 -9.60 -1.96 11.35
CA ALA A 542 -9.96 -3.35 11.12
C ALA A 542 -11.45 -3.47 10.76
N THR A 543 -12.35 -2.94 11.60
CA THR A 543 -13.81 -2.98 11.37
C THR A 543 -14.19 -2.54 9.96
N MET A 544 -13.65 -1.40 9.50
CA MET A 544 -13.98 -0.89 8.17
C MET A 544 -13.41 -1.79 7.07
N ARG A 545 -12.23 -2.41 7.25
CA ARG A 545 -11.69 -3.40 6.30
C ARG A 545 -12.57 -4.66 6.26
N SER A 546 -12.93 -5.24 7.41
CA SER A 546 -13.73 -6.47 7.46
C SER A 546 -15.12 -6.25 6.90
N LEU A 547 -15.82 -5.16 7.22
CA LEU A 547 -17.13 -4.87 6.64
C LEU A 547 -17.11 -4.79 5.12
N ARG A 548 -16.06 -4.21 4.53
CA ARG A 548 -15.90 -4.14 3.07
C ARG A 548 -15.68 -5.52 2.47
N SER A 549 -14.75 -6.28 3.04
CA SER A 549 -14.43 -7.64 2.59
C SER A 549 -15.66 -8.55 2.67
N LEU A 550 -16.36 -8.53 3.80
CA LEU A 550 -17.56 -9.31 4.05
C LEU A 550 -18.73 -8.91 3.12
N ALA A 551 -18.91 -7.62 2.85
CA ALA A 551 -19.93 -7.16 1.90
C ALA A 551 -19.65 -7.66 0.48
N VAL A 552 -18.40 -7.59 0.01
CA VAL A 552 -18.00 -8.09 -1.31
C VAL A 552 -18.13 -9.61 -1.38
N ALA A 553 -17.68 -10.32 -0.36
CA ALA A 553 -17.83 -11.78 -0.27
C ALA A 553 -19.29 -12.23 -0.28
N ALA A 554 -20.20 -11.40 0.26
CA ALA A 554 -21.63 -11.62 0.24
C ALA A 554 -22.32 -11.18 -1.07
N GLY A 555 -21.58 -10.65 -2.06
CA GLY A 555 -22.09 -10.30 -3.39
C GLY A 555 -22.59 -8.86 -3.56
N ALA A 556 -22.21 -7.92 -2.68
CA ALA A 556 -22.57 -6.50 -2.84
C ALA A 556 -21.77 -5.81 -3.96
N ASP A 557 -22.43 -4.96 -4.74
CA ASP A 557 -21.84 -4.04 -5.71
C ASP A 557 -21.48 -2.71 -5.02
N ARG A 558 -20.23 -2.54 -4.63
CA ARG A 558 -19.69 -1.34 -4.01
C ARG A 558 -19.01 -0.42 -5.03
N ARG A 559 -19.43 0.85 -5.07
CA ARG A 559 -18.87 1.85 -5.98
C ARG A 559 -18.38 3.06 -5.21
N THR A 560 -17.07 3.24 -5.20
CA THR A 560 -16.39 4.38 -4.60
C THR A 560 -16.10 5.46 -5.64
N GLY A 561 -15.92 6.72 -5.20
CA GLY A 561 -15.73 7.85 -6.12
C GLY A 561 -17.00 8.21 -6.91
N VAL A 562 -18.18 7.79 -6.45
CA VAL A 562 -19.48 8.03 -7.09
C VAL A 562 -20.30 8.99 -6.25
N ARG A 563 -20.27 10.28 -6.61
CA ARG A 563 -21.13 11.27 -5.96
C ARG A 563 -22.59 11.04 -6.34
N VAL A 564 -23.46 10.89 -5.34
CA VAL A 564 -24.91 10.95 -5.56
C VAL A 564 -25.33 12.40 -5.70
N LEU A 565 -25.99 12.72 -6.82
CA LEU A 565 -26.45 14.07 -7.16
C LEU A 565 -27.87 14.34 -6.63
N GLY A 566 -28.64 13.29 -6.39
CA GLY A 566 -30.01 13.35 -5.88
C GLY A 566 -30.74 12.04 -6.10
N TRP A 567 -31.95 11.94 -5.58
CA TRP A 567 -32.82 10.79 -5.75
C TRP A 567 -34.28 11.23 -5.83
N GLU A 568 -35.13 10.37 -6.36
CA GLU A 568 -36.57 10.53 -6.40
C GLU A 568 -37.27 9.16 -6.29
N THR A 569 -38.51 9.16 -5.81
CA THR A 569 -39.37 7.97 -5.85
C THR A 569 -39.86 7.74 -7.28
N ASP A 570 -39.85 6.48 -7.74
CA ASP A 570 -40.36 6.08 -9.04
C ASP A 570 -41.28 4.86 -8.89
N GLY A 571 -42.60 5.13 -8.85
CA GLY A 571 -43.62 4.14 -8.53
C GLY A 571 -43.36 3.49 -7.16
N ASP A 572 -43.18 2.17 -7.15
CA ASP A 572 -42.92 1.37 -5.94
C ASP A 572 -41.43 1.30 -5.54
N GLY A 573 -40.55 2.07 -6.19
CA GLY A 573 -39.12 2.12 -5.85
C GLY A 573 -38.49 3.51 -5.94
N VAL A 574 -37.19 3.55 -6.18
CA VAL A 574 -36.37 4.76 -6.15
C VAL A 574 -35.42 4.83 -7.35
N ALA A 575 -35.14 6.06 -7.81
CA ALA A 575 -34.16 6.37 -8.81
C ALA A 575 -33.08 7.29 -8.21
N VAL A 576 -31.82 6.88 -8.26
CA VAL A 576 -30.66 7.60 -7.71
C VAL A 576 -29.81 8.12 -8.86
N ARG A 577 -29.65 9.45 -8.93
CA ARG A 577 -28.87 10.13 -9.98
C ARG A 577 -27.40 10.23 -9.60
N THR A 578 -26.54 9.84 -10.52
CA THR A 578 -25.08 9.97 -10.43
C THR A 578 -24.53 10.61 -11.71
N PRO A 579 -23.26 11.05 -11.75
CA PRO A 579 -22.63 11.54 -12.98
C PRO A 579 -22.62 10.52 -14.14
N ASP A 580 -22.76 9.23 -13.84
CA ASP A 580 -22.68 8.14 -14.84
C ASP A 580 -24.06 7.63 -15.28
N GLY A 581 -25.13 8.30 -14.84
CA GLY A 581 -26.51 7.92 -15.12
C GLY A 581 -27.32 7.61 -13.87
N VAL A 582 -28.46 6.96 -14.08
CA VAL A 582 -29.47 6.70 -13.05
C VAL A 582 -29.46 5.23 -12.64
N LEU A 583 -29.34 4.98 -11.34
CA LEU A 583 -29.47 3.64 -10.74
C LEU A 583 -30.85 3.49 -10.12
N ARG A 584 -31.43 2.29 -10.20
CA ARG A 584 -32.80 2.02 -9.73
C ARG A 584 -32.80 0.94 -8.66
N ALA A 585 -33.64 1.10 -7.64
CA ALA A 585 -33.85 0.06 -6.64
C ALA A 585 -35.27 0.05 -6.07
N GLU A 586 -35.64 -0.99 -5.33
CA GLU A 586 -36.90 -1.02 -4.58
C GLU A 586 -36.87 -0.14 -3.33
N ARG A 587 -35.71 -0.07 -2.67
CA ARG A 587 -35.50 0.69 -1.43
C ARG A 587 -34.18 1.47 -1.47
N LEU A 588 -34.12 2.53 -0.67
CA LEU A 588 -32.93 3.38 -0.53
C LEU A 588 -32.54 3.51 0.94
N VAL A 589 -31.27 3.32 1.26
CA VAL A 589 -30.69 3.62 2.57
C VAL A 589 -29.72 4.78 2.41
N ILE A 590 -29.91 5.87 3.16
CA ILE A 590 -29.04 7.04 3.15
C ILE A 590 -28.27 7.10 4.47
N ALA A 591 -27.00 6.73 4.42
CA ALA A 591 -26.02 6.78 5.51
C ALA A 591 -24.83 7.70 5.13
N ALA A 592 -25.14 8.84 4.52
CA ALA A 592 -24.17 9.74 3.89
C ALA A 592 -23.44 10.68 4.87
N GLY A 593 -23.54 10.46 6.18
CA GLY A 593 -22.84 11.25 7.19
C GLY A 593 -23.07 12.76 7.03
N PRO A 594 -22.00 13.59 6.97
CA PRO A 594 -22.09 15.05 6.80
C PRO A 594 -22.92 15.53 5.59
N TRP A 595 -23.04 14.71 4.54
CA TRP A 595 -23.79 15.07 3.33
C TRP A 595 -25.27 14.69 3.37
N THR A 596 -25.76 14.13 4.48
CA THR A 596 -27.16 13.70 4.60
C THR A 596 -28.14 14.85 4.36
N GLY A 597 -27.88 16.05 4.90
CA GLY A 597 -28.77 17.21 4.73
C GLY A 597 -28.88 17.71 3.28
N ALA A 598 -27.89 17.41 2.43
CA ALA A 598 -27.97 17.70 1.00
C ALA A 598 -28.90 16.72 0.28
N LEU A 599 -28.88 15.44 0.67
CA LEU A 599 -29.68 14.37 0.07
C LEU A 599 -31.09 14.26 0.65
N VAL A 600 -31.31 14.75 1.87
CA VAL A 600 -32.60 14.70 2.58
C VAL A 600 -32.98 16.11 3.02
N PRO A 601 -33.60 16.91 2.15
CA PRO A 601 -33.94 18.31 2.45
C PRO A 601 -34.78 18.49 3.72
N ALA A 602 -35.65 17.53 4.04
CA ALA A 602 -36.47 17.56 5.26
C ALA A 602 -35.66 17.53 6.57
N LEU A 603 -34.40 17.06 6.53
CA LEU A 603 -33.50 17.06 7.68
C LEU A 603 -32.49 18.20 7.64
N ARG A 604 -32.35 18.93 6.52
CA ARG A 604 -31.27 19.89 6.28
C ARG A 604 -31.11 20.90 7.42
N ASP A 605 -32.20 21.54 7.82
CA ASP A 605 -32.18 22.62 8.83
C ASP A 605 -32.08 22.08 10.27
N LEU A 606 -32.20 20.77 10.44
CA LEU A 606 -32.01 20.08 11.72
C LEU A 606 -30.59 19.54 11.89
N LEU A 607 -29.79 19.47 10.82
CA LEU A 607 -28.46 18.89 10.85
C LEU A 607 -27.38 19.96 10.84
N ARG A 608 -26.41 19.84 11.74
CA ARG A 608 -25.21 20.67 11.77
C ARG A 608 -23.97 19.81 11.63
N VAL A 609 -23.05 20.20 10.76
CA VAL A 609 -21.74 19.54 10.66
C VAL A 609 -20.75 20.35 11.48
N VAL A 610 -20.04 19.69 12.39
CA VAL A 610 -19.05 20.34 13.27
C VAL A 610 -17.69 19.67 13.14
N ARG A 611 -16.63 20.47 13.22
CA ARG A 611 -15.25 20.00 13.21
C ARG A 611 -14.78 19.67 14.62
N ILE A 612 -14.23 18.47 14.79
CA ILE A 612 -13.75 17.93 16.06
C ILE A 612 -12.24 17.75 16.01
N VAL A 613 -11.55 18.29 17.01
CA VAL A 613 -10.10 18.17 17.14
C VAL A 613 -9.74 16.92 17.94
N ASN A 614 -8.81 16.14 17.41
CA ASN A 614 -8.18 15.02 18.09
C ASN A 614 -6.66 15.14 17.99
N ILE A 615 -5.96 14.76 19.05
CA ILE A 615 -4.51 14.62 19.09
C ILE A 615 -4.12 13.22 19.56
N HIS A 616 -2.99 12.74 19.09
CA HIS A 616 -2.34 11.53 19.57
C HIS A 616 -1.05 11.94 20.27
N VAL A 617 -0.89 11.50 21.51
CA VAL A 617 0.13 12.03 22.43
C VAL A 617 1.01 10.88 22.91
N GLY A 618 2.33 11.09 22.85
CA GLY A 618 3.30 10.18 23.46
C GLY A 618 3.25 10.26 24.99
N ALA A 619 3.81 9.27 25.67
CA ALA A 619 3.91 9.25 27.11
C ALA A 619 5.30 8.77 27.52
N SER A 620 5.88 9.36 28.56
CA SER A 620 7.11 8.87 29.18
C SER A 620 6.88 7.50 29.83
N ASP A 621 5.70 7.30 30.42
CA ASP A 621 5.19 6.00 30.87
C ASP A 621 4.05 5.53 29.95
N VAL A 622 4.43 4.83 28.89
CA VAL A 622 3.49 4.23 27.94
C VAL A 622 2.55 3.23 28.62
N SER A 623 3.00 2.53 29.66
CA SER A 623 2.20 1.49 30.32
C SER A 623 0.99 2.09 31.04
N ALA A 624 1.16 3.27 31.67
CA ALA A 624 0.09 3.98 32.38
C ALA A 624 -1.03 4.51 31.48
N VAL A 625 -0.76 4.69 30.17
CA VAL A 625 -1.74 5.19 29.20
C VAL A 625 -2.23 4.12 28.22
N SER A 626 -1.77 2.88 28.37
CA SER A 626 -2.10 1.76 27.48
C SER A 626 -3.26 0.92 28.02
N ALA A 627 -4.00 0.28 27.12
CA ALA A 627 -4.95 -0.75 27.50
C ALA A 627 -4.22 -2.01 28.04
N PRO A 628 -4.76 -2.72 29.05
CA PRO A 628 -6.00 -2.44 29.77
C PRO A 628 -5.82 -1.55 31.01
N VAL A 629 -4.61 -1.06 31.30
CA VAL A 629 -4.30 -0.25 32.50
C VAL A 629 -5.10 1.06 32.50
N LEU A 630 -5.32 1.64 31.31
CA LEU A 630 -6.25 2.72 31.08
C LEU A 630 -7.36 2.25 30.12
N GLY A 631 -8.60 2.55 30.46
CA GLY A 631 -9.75 2.41 29.58
C GLY A 631 -10.15 3.72 28.89
N PRO A 632 -11.09 3.70 27.94
CA PRO A 632 -11.69 4.94 27.43
C PRO A 632 -12.35 5.73 28.55
N PHE A 633 -12.19 7.05 28.51
CA PHE A 633 -12.74 7.94 29.53
C PHE A 633 -13.33 9.22 28.94
N SER A 634 -14.16 9.90 29.72
CA SER A 634 -14.57 11.28 29.44
C SER A 634 -14.71 12.09 30.71
N VAL A 635 -14.42 13.39 30.65
CA VAL A 635 -14.59 14.33 31.75
C VAL A 635 -15.33 15.56 31.22
N GLU A 636 -16.47 15.89 31.81
CA GLU A 636 -17.17 17.14 31.53
C GLU A 636 -16.49 18.30 32.26
N VAL A 637 -15.72 19.10 31.53
CA VAL A 637 -14.91 20.18 32.08
C VAL A 637 -15.72 21.48 32.05
N PRO A 638 -16.06 22.09 33.21
CA PRO A 638 -16.82 23.33 33.26
C PRO A 638 -16.17 24.44 32.44
N GLY A 639 -16.96 25.10 31.58
CA GLY A 639 -16.49 26.19 30.71
C GLY A 639 -15.68 25.76 29.49
N VAL A 640 -15.35 24.47 29.35
CA VAL A 640 -14.65 23.91 28.19
C VAL A 640 -15.59 23.00 27.42
N GLY A 641 -16.07 21.91 28.03
CA GLY A 641 -16.94 20.92 27.40
C GLY A 641 -16.49 19.50 27.71
N LEU A 642 -16.98 18.52 26.94
CA LEU A 642 -16.68 17.11 27.18
C LEU A 642 -15.34 16.71 26.55
N LEU A 643 -14.32 16.60 27.40
CA LEU A 643 -13.02 16.02 27.07
C LEU A 643 -13.16 14.50 27.04
N TYR A 644 -12.57 13.82 26.06
CA TYR A 644 -12.51 12.35 26.04
C TYR A 644 -11.13 11.84 25.67
N GLY A 645 -10.84 10.63 26.13
CA GLY A 645 -9.61 9.93 25.81
C GLY A 645 -9.82 8.45 25.53
N LEU A 646 -8.93 7.89 24.71
CA LEU A 646 -8.83 6.46 24.44
C LEU A 646 -7.38 6.04 24.68
N PRO A 647 -7.16 4.90 25.34
CA PRO A 647 -5.82 4.45 25.67
C PRO A 647 -4.99 4.17 24.42
N ALA A 648 -3.67 4.17 24.57
CA ALA A 648 -2.77 3.60 23.59
C ALA A 648 -3.13 2.12 23.36
N PHE A 649 -3.32 1.75 22.10
CA PHE A 649 -3.85 0.44 21.71
C PHE A 649 -3.39 0.07 20.30
N GLY A 650 -2.98 -1.19 20.09
CA GLY A 650 -2.67 -1.71 18.75
C GLY A 650 -1.58 -0.93 18.00
N GLY A 651 -0.60 -0.36 18.72
CA GLY A 651 0.46 0.49 18.15
C GLY A 651 0.10 1.97 17.98
N ALA A 652 -1.16 2.37 18.22
CA ALA A 652 -1.56 3.78 18.28
C ALA A 652 -1.22 4.39 19.65
N ALA A 653 -0.81 5.67 19.64
CA ALA A 653 -0.58 6.43 20.86
C ALA A 653 -1.90 6.84 21.55
N LEU A 654 -1.82 7.37 22.77
CA LEU A 654 -2.95 7.87 23.55
C LEU A 654 -3.71 8.91 22.73
N LYS A 655 -5.00 8.68 22.49
CA LYS A 655 -5.86 9.59 21.73
C LYS A 655 -6.66 10.48 22.68
N ILE A 656 -6.62 11.78 22.46
CA ILE A 656 -7.42 12.77 23.21
C ILE A 656 -8.21 13.62 22.23
N GLY A 657 -9.47 13.93 22.58
CA GLY A 657 -10.33 14.79 21.78
C GLY A 657 -11.32 15.58 22.63
N LEU A 658 -11.96 16.55 21.98
CA LEU A 658 -12.95 17.41 22.60
C LEU A 658 -14.25 17.32 21.81
N ASP A 659 -15.37 16.98 22.47
CA ASP A 659 -16.65 16.70 21.81
C ASP A 659 -17.45 17.97 21.45
N HIS A 660 -16.75 19.00 20.97
CA HIS A 660 -17.36 20.17 20.37
C HIS A 660 -16.34 20.88 19.47
N GLY A 661 -16.85 21.76 18.62
CA GLY A 661 -16.04 22.64 17.78
C GLY A 661 -16.90 23.49 16.86
N PRO A 662 -16.26 24.30 15.99
CA PRO A 662 -16.97 25.20 15.10
C PRO A 662 -17.72 24.42 14.02
N ASP A 663 -18.71 25.10 13.43
CA ASP A 663 -19.40 24.60 12.25
C ASP A 663 -18.42 24.41 11.08
N ASP A 664 -18.64 23.36 10.30
CA ASP A 664 -17.79 22.98 9.19
C ASP A 664 -18.62 22.78 7.91
N ASP A 665 -18.01 23.11 6.78
CA ASP A 665 -18.62 22.92 5.46
C ASP A 665 -18.13 21.59 4.87
N PRO A 666 -18.99 20.56 4.76
CA PRO A 666 -18.59 19.24 4.29
C PRO A 666 -18.17 19.22 2.81
N ASP A 667 -18.51 20.23 2.02
CA ASP A 667 -18.10 20.35 0.62
C ASP A 667 -16.72 21.02 0.46
N ARG A 668 -16.10 21.49 1.54
CA ARG A 668 -14.73 22.03 1.55
C ARG A 668 -13.72 21.02 2.07
N PRO A 669 -12.44 21.10 1.66
CA PRO A 669 -11.37 20.35 2.29
C PRO A 669 -11.33 20.66 3.79
N GLN A 670 -11.24 19.61 4.59
CA GLN A 670 -11.24 19.73 6.03
C GLN A 670 -10.00 20.47 6.53
N THR A 671 -10.21 21.50 7.37
CA THR A 671 -9.12 22.27 7.97
C THR A 671 -8.31 21.41 8.95
N PRO A 672 -6.97 21.36 8.81
CA PRO A 672 -6.10 20.65 9.74
C PRO A 672 -6.17 21.21 11.17
N VAL A 673 -5.78 20.40 12.15
CA VAL A 673 -5.62 20.86 13.54
C VAL A 673 -4.44 21.81 13.62
N THR A 674 -4.62 22.96 14.26
CA THR A 674 -3.52 23.92 14.44
C THR A 674 -2.68 23.57 15.68
N ALA A 675 -1.43 24.03 15.71
CA ALA A 675 -0.56 23.84 16.87
C ALA A 675 -1.14 24.49 18.16
N ALA A 676 -1.86 25.61 18.02
CA ALA A 676 -2.52 26.27 19.14
C ALA A 676 -3.67 25.42 19.72
N GLU A 677 -4.53 24.87 18.85
CA GLU A 677 -5.62 23.98 19.26
C GLU A 677 -5.08 22.70 19.92
N ALA A 678 -4.02 22.13 19.37
CA ALA A 678 -3.38 20.95 19.96
C ALA A 678 -2.79 21.26 21.35
N ALA A 679 -2.14 22.40 21.51
CA ALA A 679 -1.58 22.84 22.80
C ALA A 679 -2.68 23.10 23.84
N GLU A 680 -3.77 23.76 23.47
CA GLU A 680 -4.92 24.01 24.35
C GLU A 680 -5.58 22.71 24.81
N LEU A 681 -5.82 21.78 23.89
CA LEU A 681 -6.36 20.46 24.22
C LEU A 681 -5.45 19.69 25.19
N LEU A 682 -4.13 19.78 24.98
CA LEU A 682 -3.14 19.12 25.83
C LEU A 682 -3.10 19.72 27.25
N VAL A 683 -3.31 21.03 27.41
CA VAL A 683 -3.44 21.68 28.73
C VAL A 683 -4.61 21.08 29.52
N HIS A 684 -5.77 20.93 28.89
CA HIS A 684 -6.93 20.31 29.53
C HIS A 684 -6.71 18.82 29.82
N ALA A 685 -6.08 18.09 28.90
CA ALA A 685 -5.78 16.67 29.06
C ALA A 685 -4.87 16.40 30.26
N ARG A 686 -3.77 17.15 30.40
CA ARG A 686 -2.76 16.96 31.45
C ARG A 686 -3.28 17.20 32.86
N ARG A 687 -4.37 17.98 33.01
CA ARG A 687 -5.06 18.13 34.31
C ARG A 687 -5.58 16.79 34.84
N PHE A 688 -6.08 15.93 33.95
CA PHE A 688 -6.73 14.67 34.31
C PHE A 688 -5.86 13.46 34.03
N LEU A 689 -4.88 13.56 33.12
CA LEU A 689 -3.99 12.47 32.75
C LEU A 689 -2.53 12.98 32.69
N PRO A 690 -1.84 13.10 33.84
CA PRO A 690 -0.49 13.65 33.89
C PRO A 690 0.54 12.87 33.05
N ALA A 691 0.30 11.57 32.83
CA ALA A 691 1.13 10.72 31.98
C ALA A 691 1.05 11.06 30.48
N ALA A 692 0.16 11.97 30.06
CA ALA A 692 0.15 12.55 28.72
C ALA A 692 1.21 13.66 28.58
N ASP A 693 2.46 13.35 28.93
CA ASP A 693 3.57 14.29 29.04
C ASP A 693 4.49 14.34 27.81
N GLY A 694 4.34 13.41 26.87
CA GLY A 694 5.10 13.39 25.62
C GLY A 694 4.60 14.37 24.56
N ASP A 695 5.25 14.33 23.40
CA ASP A 695 4.93 15.17 22.25
C ASP A 695 3.63 14.70 21.54
N VAL A 696 2.99 15.64 20.84
CA VAL A 696 1.91 15.31 19.91
C VAL A 696 2.54 14.63 18.69
N VAL A 697 2.31 13.33 18.56
CA VAL A 697 2.89 12.51 17.47
C VAL A 697 2.01 12.51 16.22
N ASP A 698 0.72 12.80 16.37
CA ASP A 698 -0.22 12.92 15.27
C ASP A 698 -1.44 13.77 15.68
N SER A 699 -2.15 14.35 14.71
CA SER A 699 -3.37 15.11 14.95
C SER A 699 -4.39 14.90 13.84
N VAL A 700 -5.65 14.76 14.22
CA VAL A 700 -6.74 14.42 13.32
C VAL A 700 -7.90 15.37 13.54
N SER A 701 -8.26 16.07 12.47
CA SER A 701 -9.54 16.75 12.38
C SER A 701 -10.59 15.71 11.99
N CYS A 702 -11.75 15.65 12.65
CA CYS A 702 -12.88 14.79 12.29
C CYS A 702 -14.16 15.63 12.09
N ARG A 703 -15.17 15.12 11.37
CA ARG A 703 -16.51 15.74 11.25
C ARG A 703 -17.56 14.98 12.03
N TYR A 704 -18.36 15.66 12.83
CA TYR A 704 -19.60 15.10 13.40
C TYR A 704 -20.81 15.72 12.73
N THR A 705 -21.81 14.89 12.45
CA THR A 705 -23.17 15.35 12.11
C THR A 705 -24.00 15.34 13.39
N MET A 706 -24.47 16.52 13.78
CA MET A 706 -25.21 16.78 15.00
C MET A 706 -26.67 17.08 14.66
N ALA A 707 -27.59 16.68 15.54
CA ALA A 707 -28.97 17.15 15.56
C ALA A 707 -29.33 17.73 16.94
N PRO A 708 -30.45 18.45 17.09
CA PRO A 708 -30.90 18.97 18.38
C PRO A 708 -30.88 17.91 19.49
N ARG A 709 -30.39 18.30 20.67
CA ARG A 709 -30.28 17.43 21.85
C ARG A 709 -29.45 16.16 21.63
N ASN A 710 -28.53 16.17 20.66
CA ASN A 710 -27.63 15.06 20.33
C ASN A 710 -28.35 13.73 20.01
N ARG A 711 -29.53 13.82 19.39
CA ARG A 711 -30.35 12.67 18.99
C ARG A 711 -29.90 12.11 17.64
N PHE A 712 -30.05 10.80 17.45
CA PHE A 712 -29.84 10.19 16.15
C PHE A 712 -31.10 10.33 15.28
N ALA A 713 -30.93 10.25 13.96
CA ALA A 713 -32.02 10.02 13.01
C ALA A 713 -31.80 8.65 12.36
N VAL A 714 -32.56 7.64 12.78
CA VAL A 714 -32.48 6.28 12.24
C VAL A 714 -33.89 5.77 11.96
N GLY A 715 -34.18 5.40 10.71
CA GLY A 715 -35.48 4.83 10.33
C GLY A 715 -36.01 5.35 9.00
N ALA A 716 -37.28 5.05 8.72
CA ALA A 716 -37.94 5.47 7.48
C ALA A 716 -38.21 6.99 7.46
N LEU A 717 -38.13 7.60 6.27
CA LEU A 717 -38.57 8.97 6.06
C LEU A 717 -40.10 9.06 6.06
N PRO A 718 -40.71 9.96 6.84
CA PRO A 718 -42.17 10.08 6.91
C PRO A 718 -42.84 10.30 5.54
N SER A 719 -42.19 11.07 4.66
CA SER A 719 -42.68 11.37 3.31
C SER A 719 -42.40 10.28 2.28
N SER A 720 -41.57 9.28 2.61
CA SER A 720 -41.09 8.26 1.67
C SER A 720 -40.76 6.97 2.41
N PRO A 721 -41.77 6.12 2.72
CA PRO A 721 -41.59 4.93 3.56
C PRO A 721 -40.59 3.89 3.02
N GLY A 722 -40.30 3.91 1.71
CA GLY A 722 -39.28 3.07 1.08
C GLY A 722 -37.83 3.61 1.19
N VAL A 723 -37.63 4.73 1.88
CA VAL A 723 -36.33 5.40 2.06
C VAL A 723 -36.00 5.49 3.54
N PHE A 724 -34.85 4.94 3.91
CA PHE A 724 -34.36 4.87 5.28
C PHE A 724 -33.13 5.74 5.44
N VAL A 725 -32.97 6.36 6.60
CA VAL A 725 -31.81 7.22 6.92
C VAL A 725 -31.11 6.70 8.16
N ALA A 726 -29.79 6.83 8.19
CA ALA A 726 -29.00 6.82 9.42
C ALA A 726 -28.05 8.03 9.42
N ALA A 727 -28.38 9.01 10.26
CA ALA A 727 -27.68 10.28 10.34
C ALA A 727 -27.68 10.84 11.77
N ALA A 728 -27.01 11.98 11.93
CA ALA A 728 -26.96 12.74 13.17
C ALA A 728 -26.48 11.94 14.40
N CYS A 729 -25.54 11.00 14.21
CA CYS A 729 -25.17 10.10 15.30
C CYS A 729 -24.27 10.74 16.37
N SER A 730 -24.13 12.08 16.36
CA SER A 730 -23.54 12.93 17.41
C SER A 730 -22.24 12.43 18.03
N GLY A 731 -21.29 11.92 17.23
CA GLY A 731 -20.02 11.36 17.75
C GLY A 731 -20.13 9.95 18.36
N HIS A 732 -21.34 9.41 18.52
CA HIS A 732 -21.61 8.07 19.05
C HIS A 732 -21.82 7.01 17.96
N GLY A 733 -21.99 7.39 16.69
CA GLY A 733 -22.42 6.47 15.62
C GLY A 733 -21.60 5.20 15.50
N PHE A 734 -20.27 5.28 15.62
CA PHE A 734 -19.40 4.11 15.47
C PHE A 734 -19.72 2.99 16.47
N LYS A 735 -20.11 3.34 17.72
CA LYS A 735 -20.49 2.40 18.78
C LYS A 735 -21.64 1.48 18.37
N PHE A 736 -22.55 2.04 17.57
CA PHE A 736 -23.77 1.38 17.12
C PHE A 736 -23.69 0.94 15.65
N GLY A 737 -22.51 1.00 15.03
CA GLY A 737 -22.29 0.71 13.62
C GLY A 737 -22.95 -0.60 13.16
N PRO A 738 -22.53 -1.76 13.72
CA PRO A 738 -23.09 -3.06 13.36
C PRO A 738 -24.60 -3.18 13.60
N VAL A 739 -25.09 -2.75 14.78
CA VAL A 739 -26.52 -2.90 15.13
C VAL A 739 -27.45 -2.00 14.31
N ILE A 740 -27.04 -0.76 14.01
CA ILE A 740 -27.80 0.13 13.13
C ILE A 740 -27.76 -0.41 11.70
N GLY A 741 -26.63 -0.92 11.22
CA GLY A 741 -26.54 -1.57 9.92
C GLY A 741 -27.51 -2.74 9.78
N ALA A 742 -27.53 -3.64 10.76
CA ALA A 742 -28.47 -4.76 10.82
C ALA A 742 -29.93 -4.28 10.85
N ALA A 743 -30.22 -3.23 11.62
CA ALA A 743 -31.58 -2.68 11.70
C ALA A 743 -32.07 -2.05 10.40
N LEU A 744 -31.20 -1.31 9.69
CA LEU A 744 -31.52 -0.76 8.38
C LEU A 744 -31.79 -1.88 7.37
N ALA A 745 -31.05 -2.99 7.46
CA ALA A 745 -31.30 -4.17 6.64
C ALA A 745 -32.66 -4.82 6.98
N ASP A 746 -33.03 -4.91 8.26
CA ASP A 746 -34.36 -5.41 8.67
C ASP A 746 -35.47 -4.55 8.07
N LEU A 747 -35.38 -3.22 8.22
CA LEU A 747 -36.36 -2.27 7.71
C LEU A 747 -36.47 -2.30 6.18
N ALA A 748 -35.33 -2.32 5.47
CA ALA A 748 -35.30 -2.35 4.01
C ALA A 748 -35.85 -3.66 3.43
N LEU A 749 -35.77 -4.78 4.16
CA LEU A 749 -36.34 -6.07 3.79
C LEU A 749 -37.78 -6.27 4.31
N GLY A 750 -38.44 -5.20 4.79
CA GLY A 750 -39.85 -5.22 5.21
C GLY A 750 -40.09 -5.63 6.67
N GLY A 751 -39.04 -5.84 7.47
CA GLY A 751 -39.12 -6.08 8.90
C GLY A 751 -39.52 -4.83 9.70
N GLN A 752 -39.95 -5.04 10.94
CA GLN A 752 -40.34 -3.96 11.88
C GLN A 752 -39.28 -3.82 12.98
N ARG A 753 -38.99 -2.58 13.38
CA ARG A 753 -38.01 -2.24 14.42
C ARG A 753 -38.58 -1.20 15.41
N PRO A 754 -39.64 -1.54 16.17
CA PRO A 754 -40.25 -0.62 17.14
C PRO A 754 -39.28 -0.18 18.23
N ASP A 755 -38.21 -0.96 18.46
CA ASP A 755 -37.12 -0.60 19.35
C ASP A 755 -36.29 0.61 18.87
N LEU A 756 -36.49 1.09 17.64
CA LEU A 756 -35.87 2.29 17.09
C LEU A 756 -36.81 3.49 17.02
N ASP A 757 -38.07 3.39 17.47
CA ASP A 757 -39.06 4.48 17.33
C ASP A 757 -38.59 5.79 17.98
N PHE A 758 -37.84 5.69 19.08
CA PHE A 758 -37.26 6.85 19.77
C PHE A 758 -36.13 7.55 18.99
N LEU A 759 -35.61 6.90 17.93
CA LEU A 759 -34.60 7.44 17.00
C LEU A 759 -35.20 7.82 15.63
N ALA A 760 -36.52 7.64 15.44
CA ALA A 760 -37.16 7.88 14.15
C ALA A 760 -36.91 9.31 13.66
N PRO A 761 -36.62 9.55 12.37
CA PRO A 761 -36.35 10.89 11.85
C PRO A 761 -37.46 11.91 12.14
N GLY A 762 -38.72 11.47 12.18
CA GLY A 762 -39.86 12.32 12.54
C GLY A 762 -39.88 12.80 14.00
N ALA A 763 -39.07 12.20 14.89
CA ALA A 763 -38.95 12.57 16.30
C ALA A 763 -37.83 13.59 16.58
N LEU A 764 -37.17 14.11 15.54
CA LEU A 764 -36.14 15.16 15.65
C LEU A 764 -36.72 16.58 15.72
N GLY A 765 -37.94 16.79 15.24
CA GLY A 765 -38.64 18.08 15.19
C GLY A 765 -39.22 18.54 16.52
#